data_AF-A0A3B8NL38-F1
#
_entry.id   AF-A0A3B8NL38-F1
#
_cell.length_a   1.000
_cell.length_b   1.000
_cell.length_c   1.000
_cell.angle_alpha   90.00
_cell.angle_beta   90.00
_cell.angle_gamma   90.00
#
_symmetry.space_group_name_H-M   'P 1'
#
loop_
_entity.id
_entity.type
_entity.pdbx_description
1 polymer ?
#
loop_
_entity_poly.entity_id
_entity_poly.type
_entity_poly.pdbx_seq_one_letter_code
_entity_poly.pdbx_strand_id
1 'polypeptide(L)'
;MHNGGDATLIELCEFGHNGWAGFSGDWARGGCKVPGVTNTVLRRNYAHHNIGPGFWFDINANGNLFEENLSEFNSWEGLIYELSCGCEIRNNILRWNGLDPRGGLLWGVPFVIQNAENANVHHNYFEASPDNGARGGGVSIINQFRPQYTDGVCGEHTAEGNHIHNNVIVMPNGGYNGLQYGSFGWNKYADFLKAGNLWEKNTYFSGKPTRGNFHWYGQGEREQDFIIEFLNWNEWKDRGQDIDSLLIGKHSSFFNPFNPELDDLISKTTGVTYEEIKGPFLNTFSDENNDSDADGLPDAWEKFNGLDWNFADAGADTDSDGLENILEYKSSTDPQRADTDRDGIPDGWEVENGLDPLREDSLLDPDNDSFTNLEEYELNTNPKVADQLELNVPEEGLTMWLKSGAPVKTEYPGKVSSWQDWRRNNKQMNTPFNHDAPVINNEAYNGYPLFDFSSGDLKSGMADVLGNKSEGWTLFNVFRVKKIVDSADKFALMGNSIWRKSGFRLTLEKGHLHFYSTQSENPISVGSYRKLLDQELVVMTLYYNDIAKEGRLYLDGIEQERAKGHIVFNSEPLWVGHIGGMQSQGSEHAEILTYNRPLEHAERKAVEAMLLGKYKSTGALMDDAGDDGIADWWKMEYAAVGLGQGDADSDGLSNLEEYINKTNPYDIDTDGDGLTDTWELSNGWNPRRDDSAIDIDSDGLDSVKEMELKTDPDRADSDGDFMNDGWEYLNQLNPLLNDSNQDPDKDGLKNLDEFLNNTLAQNADSDMDSLSDSWEIDNGWDPLKNAMENDSDSDGLTDFEEFRYGTDIASVDTDNDKISDADEVKNNLNPLANDADDDPDSDGLNNLSEILLGSDPFLNDTDADEIPDGWESKNRMNALRDDSLEDFDFDSINNLSEYLNGTDPVEWTDIDEDGMHDSWELNSGLGVGIDDADEDPDQDNVSNLIEFILGGDPYDKTDAPGMRVQEVSGKAKEMWYNILKSRYYYYRINLERLNPDNSWETLINFDQSIDGRDLSAKILDGLHGKALYRIRMERLP
;
A
#
# COMPACT_ATOMS: atom_id res chain seq x y z
N MET A 1 31.78 29.75 -14.06
CA MET A 1 32.63 30.95 -13.79
C MET A 1 33.64 30.63 -12.68
N HIS A 2 34.85 31.22 -12.71
CA HIS A 2 35.86 31.10 -11.64
C HIS A 2 36.27 32.51 -11.19
N ASN A 3 35.80 32.99 -10.03
CA ASN A 3 36.04 34.36 -9.56
C ASN A 3 36.89 34.38 -8.27
N GLY A 4 38.00 35.11 -8.26
CA GLY A 4 38.90 35.28 -7.11
C GLY A 4 38.99 36.72 -6.60
N GLY A 5 38.00 37.58 -6.89
CA GLY A 5 37.98 38.98 -6.44
C GLY A 5 37.29 39.16 -5.09
N ASP A 6 37.98 39.72 -4.10
CA ASP A 6 37.41 40.12 -2.82
C ASP A 6 36.32 41.22 -2.97
N ALA A 7 35.33 41.21 -2.08
CA ALA A 7 34.24 42.17 -2.01
C ALA A 7 33.45 42.32 -3.33
N THR A 8 33.31 41.23 -4.09
CA THR A 8 32.57 41.22 -5.35
C THR A 8 31.08 40.97 -5.10
N LEU A 9 30.22 41.60 -5.91
CA LEU A 9 28.81 41.23 -6.03
C LEU A 9 28.62 40.44 -7.32
N ILE A 10 28.09 39.23 -7.22
CA ILE A 10 27.61 38.42 -8.33
C ILE A 10 26.09 38.31 -8.16
N GLU A 11 25.36 38.98 -9.04
CA GLU A 11 23.90 39.07 -8.95
C GLU A 11 23.25 38.96 -10.32
N LEU A 12 22.07 38.35 -10.38
CA LEU A 12 21.27 38.16 -11.60
C LEU A 12 22.05 37.45 -12.73
N CYS A 13 22.90 36.48 -12.37
CA CYS A 13 23.63 35.66 -13.32
C CYS A 13 23.01 34.27 -13.46
N GLU A 14 22.98 33.75 -14.69
CA GLU A 14 22.62 32.37 -15.00
C GLU A 14 23.88 31.52 -15.20
N PHE A 15 23.92 30.36 -14.58
CA PHE A 15 24.96 29.35 -14.69
C PHE A 15 24.31 28.02 -15.10
N GLY A 16 23.88 27.94 -16.36
CA GLY A 16 23.17 26.80 -16.92
C GLY A 16 24.04 25.88 -17.79
N HIS A 17 23.67 24.59 -17.90
CA HIS A 17 24.12 23.66 -18.94
C HIS A 17 25.65 23.50 -19.12
N ASN A 18 26.44 23.73 -18.08
CA ASN A 18 27.89 23.55 -18.14
C ASN A 18 28.25 22.05 -18.14
N GLY A 19 29.33 21.70 -18.85
CA GLY A 19 29.87 20.33 -18.91
C GLY A 19 29.27 19.41 -19.98
N TRP A 20 28.20 19.82 -20.68
CA TRP A 20 27.48 19.04 -21.70
C TRP A 20 28.32 18.60 -22.91
N ALA A 21 29.50 19.19 -23.13
CA ALA A 21 30.47 18.73 -24.12
C ALA A 21 31.27 17.48 -23.68
N GLY A 22 30.84 16.77 -22.63
CA GLY A 22 31.45 15.53 -22.13
C GLY A 22 32.70 15.73 -21.24
N PHE A 23 32.88 16.92 -20.67
CA PHE A 23 33.98 17.19 -19.74
C PHE A 23 33.56 16.85 -18.31
N SER A 24 34.46 16.22 -17.53
CA SER A 24 34.20 15.95 -16.11
C SER A 24 33.93 17.25 -15.33
N GLY A 25 32.95 17.20 -14.42
CA GLY A 25 32.64 18.25 -13.44
C GLY A 25 33.68 18.42 -12.33
N ASP A 26 34.68 17.52 -12.25
CA ASP A 26 35.77 17.59 -11.28
C ASP A 26 36.54 18.92 -11.36
N TRP A 27 37.07 19.37 -10.22
CA TRP A 27 37.93 20.55 -10.11
C TRP A 27 37.30 21.84 -10.66
N ALA A 28 36.08 22.19 -10.23
CA ALA A 28 35.40 23.47 -10.53
C ALA A 28 34.62 23.60 -11.84
N ARG A 29 34.23 22.50 -12.49
CA ARG A 29 33.71 22.55 -13.88
C ARG A 29 32.19 22.42 -14.04
N GLY A 30 31.43 22.49 -12.95
CA GLY A 30 29.98 22.64 -12.96
C GLY A 30 29.57 24.09 -13.26
N GLY A 31 28.81 24.73 -12.37
CA GLY A 31 28.33 26.10 -12.52
C GLY A 31 29.33 27.18 -12.11
N CYS A 32 29.20 27.70 -10.89
CA CYS A 32 29.98 28.82 -10.39
C CYS A 32 30.89 28.40 -9.22
N LYS A 33 32.21 28.58 -9.39
CA LYS A 33 33.18 28.42 -8.31
C LYS A 33 33.77 29.77 -7.88
N VAL A 34 33.86 29.96 -6.58
CA VAL A 34 34.31 31.22 -5.95
C VAL A 34 35.44 30.94 -4.95
N PRO A 35 36.68 30.71 -5.42
CA PRO A 35 37.77 30.33 -4.54
C PRO A 35 38.53 31.54 -3.97
N GLY A 36 38.85 31.51 -2.68
CA GLY A 36 39.78 32.48 -2.06
C GLY A 36 39.28 33.90 -2.00
N VAL A 37 37.97 34.07 -1.82
CA VAL A 37 37.32 35.39 -1.74
C VAL A 37 36.95 35.78 -0.32
N THR A 38 37.03 37.07 -0.02
CA THR A 38 36.58 37.66 1.24
C THR A 38 35.42 38.63 1.02
N ASN A 39 34.36 38.56 1.83
CA ASN A 39 33.21 39.47 1.80
C ASN A 39 32.49 39.56 0.43
N THR A 40 32.48 38.46 -0.33
CA THR A 40 31.78 38.38 -1.61
C THR A 40 30.32 38.04 -1.40
N VAL A 41 29.45 38.65 -2.21
CA VAL A 41 28.00 38.47 -2.19
C VAL A 41 27.57 37.75 -3.46
N LEU A 42 26.96 36.59 -3.32
CA LEU A 42 26.23 35.89 -4.38
C LEU A 42 24.73 36.02 -4.07
N ARG A 43 24.02 36.78 -4.89
CA ARG A 43 22.60 37.06 -4.68
C ARG A 43 21.76 36.86 -5.94
N ARG A 44 20.57 36.25 -5.86
CA ARG A 44 19.63 36.18 -7.00
C ARG A 44 20.25 35.64 -8.28
N ASN A 45 21.07 34.61 -8.16
CA ASN A 45 21.62 33.89 -9.31
C ASN A 45 20.86 32.58 -9.52
N TYR A 46 20.92 32.06 -10.73
CA TYR A 46 20.26 30.82 -11.13
C TYR A 46 21.29 29.83 -11.69
N ALA A 47 21.51 28.70 -11.02
CA ALA A 47 22.41 27.65 -11.49
C ALA A 47 21.65 26.36 -11.77
N HIS A 48 21.68 25.86 -13.01
CA HIS A 48 20.88 24.69 -13.37
C HIS A 48 21.50 23.78 -14.42
N HIS A 49 21.08 22.51 -14.42
CA HIS A 49 21.40 21.54 -15.48
C HIS A 49 22.90 21.37 -15.75
N ASN A 50 23.75 21.63 -14.76
CA ASN A 50 25.20 21.49 -14.90
C ASN A 50 25.63 20.04 -14.65
N ILE A 51 26.64 19.58 -15.40
CA ILE A 51 27.39 18.36 -15.08
C ILE A 51 28.47 18.72 -14.03
N GLY A 52 28.06 18.72 -12.76
CA GLY A 52 28.84 19.18 -11.61
C GLY A 52 27.95 19.91 -10.59
N PRO A 53 28.53 20.66 -9.63
CA PRO A 53 27.74 21.41 -8.65
C PRO A 53 27.23 22.72 -9.22
N GLY A 54 26.15 23.26 -8.65
CA GLY A 54 25.62 24.58 -9.01
C GLY A 54 26.56 25.71 -8.56
N PHE A 55 26.81 25.79 -7.25
CA PHE A 55 27.72 26.77 -6.65
C PHE A 55 28.79 26.09 -5.79
N TRP A 56 29.99 26.66 -5.74
CA TRP A 56 31.11 26.09 -4.99
C TRP A 56 32.01 27.18 -4.39
N PHE A 57 31.98 27.35 -3.07
CA PHE A 57 33.00 28.13 -2.34
C PHE A 57 34.15 27.22 -1.93
N ASP A 58 35.38 27.67 -2.15
CA ASP A 58 36.58 26.86 -1.89
C ASP A 58 37.77 27.76 -1.50
N ILE A 59 38.86 27.17 -1.01
CA ILE A 59 40.17 27.81 -0.81
C ILE A 59 40.07 29.07 0.07
N ASN A 60 39.69 28.97 1.34
CA ASN A 60 39.60 30.09 2.29
C ASN A 60 38.61 31.20 1.87
N ALA A 61 37.44 30.85 1.36
CA ALA A 61 36.41 31.86 1.18
C ALA A 61 35.88 32.31 2.57
N ASN A 62 36.00 33.59 2.90
CA ASN A 62 35.75 34.11 4.25
C ASN A 62 34.68 35.23 4.29
N GLY A 63 33.73 35.14 5.21
CA GLY A 63 32.78 36.23 5.49
C GLY A 63 31.83 36.54 4.34
N ASN A 64 31.49 35.54 3.53
CA ASN A 64 30.67 35.71 2.32
C ASN A 64 29.17 35.69 2.63
N LEU A 65 28.37 36.17 1.70
CA LEU A 65 26.91 36.13 1.76
C LEU A 65 26.38 35.40 0.52
N PHE A 66 25.63 34.32 0.75
CA PHE A 66 24.95 33.55 -0.29
C PHE A 66 23.45 33.61 -0.02
N GLU A 67 22.73 34.42 -0.78
CA GLU A 67 21.30 34.67 -0.50
C GLU A 67 20.39 34.76 -1.72
N GLU A 68 19.14 34.33 -1.58
CA GLU A 68 18.12 34.43 -2.64
C GLU A 68 18.55 33.80 -3.98
N ASN A 69 19.45 32.81 -3.96
CA ASN A 69 19.87 32.09 -5.17
C ASN A 69 18.97 30.86 -5.40
N LEU A 70 18.79 30.51 -6.67
CA LEU A 70 18.14 29.29 -7.12
C LEU A 70 19.17 28.32 -7.71
N SER A 71 19.15 27.07 -7.25
CA SER A 71 19.97 25.99 -7.81
C SER A 71 19.13 24.75 -8.03
N GLU A 72 19.05 24.23 -9.26
CA GLU A 72 18.24 23.05 -9.57
C GLU A 72 18.77 22.18 -10.70
N PHE A 73 18.46 20.87 -10.65
CA PHE A 73 18.82 19.90 -11.71
C PHE A 73 20.32 19.78 -11.99
N ASN A 74 21.18 20.12 -11.02
CA ASN A 74 22.61 19.90 -11.16
C ASN A 74 22.94 18.42 -10.87
N SER A 75 23.87 17.84 -11.62
CA SER A 75 24.23 16.43 -11.45
C SER A 75 24.86 16.16 -10.08
N TRP A 76 25.53 17.15 -9.47
CA TRP A 76 26.03 17.09 -8.09
C TRP A 76 25.29 18.09 -7.17
N GLU A 77 25.91 18.55 -6.09
CA GLU A 77 25.27 19.40 -5.09
C GLU A 77 24.82 20.76 -5.64
N GLY A 78 23.73 21.31 -5.10
CA GLY A 78 23.28 22.66 -5.44
C GLY A 78 24.25 23.73 -4.94
N LEU A 79 24.81 23.52 -3.74
CA LEU A 79 25.87 24.31 -3.14
C LEU A 79 26.90 23.41 -2.45
N ILE A 80 28.18 23.65 -2.73
CA ILE A 80 29.32 23.12 -1.97
C ILE A 80 29.99 24.27 -1.23
N TYR A 81 30.06 24.19 0.10
CA TYR A 81 30.80 25.12 0.93
C TYR A 81 32.03 24.40 1.49
N GLU A 82 33.17 24.55 0.81
CA GLU A 82 34.40 23.78 1.06
C GLU A 82 35.54 24.66 1.59
N LEU A 83 36.33 24.19 2.57
CA LEU A 83 37.58 24.83 3.02
C LEU A 83 37.45 26.34 3.31
N SER A 84 36.34 26.75 3.92
CA SER A 84 35.88 28.14 3.99
C SER A 84 35.30 28.46 5.38
N CYS A 85 35.12 29.74 5.72
CA CYS A 85 34.63 30.13 7.05
C CYS A 85 33.70 31.36 7.09
N GLY A 86 32.73 31.33 8.01
CA GLY A 86 31.91 32.50 8.33
C GLY A 86 30.94 32.95 7.24
N CYS A 87 30.41 32.03 6.43
CA CYS A 87 29.43 32.37 5.39
C CYS A 87 28.02 32.47 5.97
N GLU A 88 27.30 33.52 5.58
CA GLU A 88 25.87 33.67 5.80
C GLU A 88 25.12 33.08 4.61
N ILE A 89 24.32 32.05 4.84
CA ILE A 89 23.59 31.30 3.80
C ILE A 89 22.10 31.37 4.11
N ARG A 90 21.35 32.21 3.38
CA ARG A 90 19.95 32.47 3.71
C ARG A 90 19.01 32.70 2.54
N ASN A 91 17.74 32.36 2.70
CA ASN A 91 16.69 32.65 1.72
C ASN A 91 16.92 32.01 0.34
N ASN A 92 17.72 30.95 0.25
CA ASN A 92 18.00 30.26 -1.01
C ASN A 92 17.02 29.12 -1.26
N ILE A 93 16.85 28.77 -2.54
CA ILE A 93 16.08 27.61 -3.00
C ILE A 93 17.06 26.66 -3.68
N LEU A 94 17.38 25.53 -3.05
CA LEU A 94 18.20 24.48 -3.67
C LEU A 94 17.36 23.22 -3.78
N ARG A 95 16.87 22.90 -4.98
CA ARG A 95 15.97 21.78 -5.22
C ARG A 95 16.48 20.84 -6.30
N TRP A 96 16.23 19.55 -6.16
CA TRP A 96 16.50 18.53 -7.20
C TRP A 96 17.93 18.52 -7.76
N ASN A 97 18.90 18.78 -6.88
CA ASN A 97 20.32 18.62 -7.18
C ASN A 97 20.79 17.24 -6.70
N GLY A 98 21.94 16.79 -7.20
CA GLY A 98 22.55 15.52 -6.82
C GLY A 98 22.01 14.32 -7.60
N LEU A 99 21.68 14.53 -8.88
CA LEU A 99 21.11 13.51 -9.78
C LEU A 99 22.09 12.37 -10.11
N ASP A 100 23.40 12.61 -9.99
CA ASP A 100 24.48 11.64 -10.19
C ASP A 100 25.42 11.64 -8.96
N PRO A 101 25.04 10.93 -7.89
CA PRO A 101 25.75 11.00 -6.62
C PRO A 101 27.13 10.32 -6.71
N ARG A 102 28.20 11.09 -6.44
CA ARG A 102 29.55 10.55 -6.26
C ARG A 102 29.55 9.52 -5.14
N GLY A 103 30.00 8.29 -5.39
CA GLY A 103 30.13 7.24 -4.36
C GLY A 103 31.11 7.65 -3.25
N GLY A 104 30.92 7.11 -2.02
CA GLY A 104 31.81 7.35 -0.88
C GLY A 104 31.16 8.13 0.26
N LEU A 105 31.42 9.44 0.36
CA LEU A 105 30.94 10.30 1.45
C LEU A 105 29.48 10.76 1.25
N LEU A 106 28.91 11.55 2.18
CA LEU A 106 27.60 12.23 2.18
C LEU A 106 27.48 13.32 1.09
N TRP A 107 28.06 13.08 -0.08
CA TRP A 107 27.88 13.86 -1.30
C TRP A 107 26.54 13.55 -1.96
N GLY A 108 26.15 14.35 -2.94
CA GLY A 108 24.92 14.15 -3.73
C GLY A 108 23.64 14.55 -3.01
N VAL A 109 23.70 15.63 -2.22
CA VAL A 109 22.55 16.28 -1.56
C VAL A 109 22.44 17.74 -2.02
N PRO A 110 21.30 18.44 -1.81
CA PRO A 110 21.15 19.85 -2.17
C PRO A 110 22.26 20.76 -1.63
N PHE A 111 22.72 20.51 -0.39
CA PHE A 111 23.76 21.33 0.24
C PHE A 111 24.78 20.49 1.03
N VAL A 112 26.06 20.70 0.74
CA VAL A 112 27.19 20.13 1.48
C VAL A 112 28.07 21.21 2.07
N ILE A 113 28.36 21.06 3.37
CA ILE A 113 29.43 21.77 4.08
C ILE A 113 30.60 20.79 4.20
N GLN A 114 31.74 21.10 3.60
CA GLN A 114 32.91 20.22 3.61
C GLN A 114 34.12 20.93 4.20
N ASN A 115 34.60 20.50 5.37
CA ASN A 115 35.80 21.09 5.97
C ASN A 115 35.72 22.61 6.14
N ALA A 116 34.54 23.10 6.51
CA ALA A 116 34.24 24.51 6.55
C ALA A 116 33.55 24.89 7.88
N GLU A 117 33.84 26.10 8.34
CA GLU A 117 33.63 26.52 9.73
C GLU A 117 32.63 27.67 9.84
N ASN A 118 31.87 27.69 10.94
CA ASN A 118 31.05 28.83 11.35
C ASN A 118 30.06 29.32 10.27
N ALA A 119 29.54 28.42 9.43
CA ALA A 119 28.46 28.78 8.51
C ALA A 119 27.15 28.99 9.28
N ASN A 120 26.46 30.09 9.00
CA ASN A 120 25.14 30.36 9.53
C ASN A 120 24.11 30.14 8.41
N VAL A 121 23.32 29.06 8.52
CA VAL A 121 22.48 28.53 7.45
C VAL A 121 21.03 28.58 7.88
N HIS A 122 20.25 29.52 7.35
CA HIS A 122 18.87 29.68 7.79
C HIS A 122 17.89 30.21 6.77
N HIS A 123 16.60 29.91 6.97
CA HIS A 123 15.53 30.36 6.09
C HIS A 123 15.74 29.92 4.63
N ASN A 124 16.40 28.79 4.42
CA ASN A 124 16.56 28.19 3.10
C ASN A 124 15.55 27.07 2.89
N TYR A 125 15.21 26.83 1.63
CA TYR A 125 14.43 25.68 1.20
C TYR A 125 15.37 24.69 0.48
N PHE A 126 15.53 23.51 1.06
CA PHE A 126 16.36 22.43 0.54
C PHE A 126 15.47 21.24 0.17
N GLU A 127 15.46 20.85 -1.10
CA GLU A 127 14.65 19.75 -1.60
C GLU A 127 15.51 18.75 -2.37
N ALA A 128 15.58 17.51 -1.87
CA ALA A 128 16.30 16.44 -2.53
C ALA A 128 15.58 16.00 -3.81
N SER A 129 16.32 15.51 -4.81
CA SER A 129 15.69 14.95 -6.01
C SER A 129 14.82 13.71 -5.65
N PRO A 130 13.59 13.62 -6.18
CA PRO A 130 12.75 12.45 -6.04
C PRO A 130 13.20 11.28 -6.95
N ASP A 131 14.20 11.46 -7.80
CA ASP A 131 14.68 10.40 -8.69
C ASP A 131 15.20 9.18 -7.92
N ASN A 132 14.89 7.98 -8.43
CA ASN A 132 15.30 6.70 -7.84
C ASN A 132 16.83 6.52 -7.73
N GLY A 133 17.61 7.28 -8.51
CA GLY A 133 19.08 7.28 -8.47
C GLY A 133 19.71 8.31 -7.54
N ALA A 134 18.92 9.26 -7.01
CA ALA A 134 19.41 10.30 -6.11
C ALA A 134 19.55 9.77 -4.67
N ARG A 135 20.46 10.36 -3.89
CA ARG A 135 20.67 9.95 -2.49
C ARG A 135 19.58 10.40 -1.52
N GLY A 136 18.69 11.31 -1.92
CA GLY A 136 17.51 11.72 -1.14
C GLY A 136 17.76 12.53 0.14
N GLY A 137 19.01 12.88 0.46
CA GLY A 137 19.35 13.69 1.65
C GLY A 137 19.19 15.19 1.43
N GLY A 138 19.12 15.98 2.52
CA GLY A 138 18.93 17.44 2.47
C GLY A 138 20.22 18.24 2.70
N VAL A 139 20.73 18.23 3.93
CA VAL A 139 21.96 18.94 4.32
C VAL A 139 22.96 17.98 4.94
N SER A 140 24.19 17.99 4.44
CA SER A 140 25.28 17.15 4.93
C SER A 140 26.50 17.97 5.34
N ILE A 141 27.07 17.60 6.49
CA ILE A 141 28.37 18.10 6.93
C ILE A 141 29.40 17.00 6.79
N ILE A 142 30.50 17.28 6.10
CA ILE A 142 31.60 16.37 5.85
C ILE A 142 32.87 16.98 6.43
N ASN A 143 33.55 16.27 7.31
CA ASN A 143 34.86 16.64 7.84
C ASN A 143 35.92 15.62 7.42
N GLN A 144 36.89 16.02 6.62
CA GLN A 144 38.01 15.15 6.23
C GLN A 144 39.35 15.73 6.67
N PHE A 145 40.36 14.92 6.88
CA PHE A 145 41.73 15.41 6.93
C PHE A 145 42.10 16.15 5.63
N ARG A 146 42.43 17.43 5.78
CA ARG A 146 42.95 18.32 4.75
C ARG A 146 44.22 18.95 5.31
N PRO A 147 45.43 18.58 4.85
CA PRO A 147 46.65 19.23 5.31
C PRO A 147 46.57 20.72 5.00
N GLN A 148 46.94 21.57 5.97
CA GLN A 148 47.09 23.02 5.74
C GLN A 148 48.11 23.25 4.62
N TYR A 149 47.63 23.43 3.39
CA TYR A 149 48.41 23.92 2.26
C TYR A 149 48.18 25.42 2.02
N THR A 150 47.38 26.07 2.85
CA THR A 150 46.97 27.47 2.69
C THR A 150 47.24 28.26 3.96
N ASP A 151 48.02 29.33 3.87
CA ASP A 151 48.31 30.30 4.95
C ASP A 151 47.09 31.24 5.22
N GLY A 152 45.88 30.69 5.24
CA GLY A 152 44.61 31.41 5.12
C GLY A 152 43.99 31.91 6.42
N VAL A 153 42.91 32.70 6.28
CA VAL A 153 42.14 33.33 7.38
C VAL A 153 41.18 32.35 8.06
N CYS A 154 40.72 31.33 7.33
CA CYS A 154 39.91 30.24 7.86
C CYS A 154 40.81 29.19 8.52
N GLY A 155 40.37 28.63 9.66
CA GLY A 155 41.20 27.94 10.66
C GLY A 155 41.91 26.65 10.21
N GLU A 156 41.69 25.56 10.94
CA GLU A 156 42.29 24.26 10.60
C GLU A 156 41.54 23.54 9.48
N HIS A 157 40.51 24.17 8.90
CA HIS A 157 39.61 23.61 7.88
C HIS A 157 38.86 22.41 8.43
N THR A 158 38.36 22.53 9.66
CA THR A 158 37.50 21.53 10.29
C THR A 158 36.04 21.88 10.03
N ALA A 159 35.13 20.90 9.99
CA ALA A 159 33.71 21.20 9.85
C ALA A 159 33.10 21.46 11.24
N GLU A 160 33.29 22.67 11.77
CA GLU A 160 32.90 23.06 13.14
C GLU A 160 32.12 24.39 13.20
N GLY A 161 31.31 24.56 14.25
CA GLY A 161 30.56 25.78 14.54
C GLY A 161 29.45 26.10 13.54
N ASN A 162 29.08 25.16 12.67
CA ASN A 162 28.04 25.38 11.67
C ASN A 162 26.65 25.31 12.32
N HIS A 163 25.83 26.32 12.07
CA HIS A 163 24.50 26.45 12.64
C HIS A 163 23.46 26.35 11.54
N ILE A 164 22.66 25.28 11.54
CA ILE A 164 21.65 24.98 10.53
C ILE A 164 20.29 25.13 11.19
N HIS A 165 19.60 26.25 10.95
CA HIS A 165 18.37 26.53 11.67
C HIS A 165 17.30 27.23 10.86
N ASN A 166 16.04 27.07 11.23
CA ASN A 166 14.91 27.71 10.54
C ASN A 166 14.85 27.41 9.02
N ASN A 167 15.33 26.26 8.58
CA ASN A 167 15.23 25.82 7.19
C ASN A 167 14.07 24.85 7.00
N VAL A 168 13.60 24.73 5.75
CA VAL A 168 12.73 23.64 5.32
C VAL A 168 13.58 22.64 4.54
N ILE A 169 13.49 21.37 4.95
CA ILE A 169 14.25 20.26 4.36
C ILE A 169 13.28 19.18 3.89
N VAL A 170 13.22 18.98 2.57
CA VAL A 170 12.30 18.08 1.90
C VAL A 170 13.08 16.87 1.34
N MET A 171 12.68 15.67 1.75
CA MET A 171 13.35 14.39 1.46
C MET A 171 12.34 13.39 0.88
N PRO A 172 12.02 13.47 -0.43
CA PRO A 172 10.99 12.63 -1.04
C PRO A 172 11.24 11.13 -0.87
N ASN A 173 12.49 10.69 -0.98
CA ASN A 173 12.87 9.28 -0.90
C ASN A 173 13.31 8.82 0.50
N GLY A 174 13.19 9.70 1.51
CA GLY A 174 14.06 9.68 2.69
C GLY A 174 15.51 9.97 2.29
N GLY A 175 16.46 9.97 3.23
CA GLY A 175 17.87 10.01 2.84
C GLY A 175 18.81 10.67 3.83
N TYR A 176 20.01 10.99 3.35
CA TYR A 176 21.16 11.28 4.20
C TYR A 176 21.24 12.75 4.69
N ASN A 177 20.70 13.03 5.87
CA ASN A 177 21.01 14.26 6.60
C ASN A 177 21.95 13.98 7.76
N GLY A 178 22.86 14.90 8.04
CA GLY A 178 23.68 14.82 9.23
C GLY A 178 25.17 14.93 8.92
N LEU A 179 25.98 14.19 9.69
CA LEU A 179 27.40 14.45 9.79
C LEU A 179 28.23 13.23 9.40
N GLN A 180 29.31 13.49 8.67
CA GLN A 180 30.31 12.48 8.36
C GLN A 180 31.73 12.96 8.58
N TYR A 181 32.50 12.12 9.28
CA TYR A 181 33.94 12.21 9.35
C TYR A 181 34.59 11.29 8.30
N GLY A 182 35.57 11.77 7.54
CA GLY A 182 35.95 11.15 6.26
C GLY A 182 37.45 11.02 5.93
N SER A 183 38.40 11.24 6.84
CA SER A 183 39.76 10.66 6.68
C SER A 183 40.63 10.65 7.95
N PHE A 184 41.59 9.72 7.95
CA PHE A 184 42.49 9.37 9.05
C PHE A 184 43.44 10.50 9.48
N GLY A 185 43.56 10.70 10.80
CA GLY A 185 44.88 10.95 11.37
C GLY A 185 45.09 12.05 12.41
N TRP A 186 44.11 12.77 12.98
CA TRP A 186 44.27 13.44 14.30
C TRP A 186 42.91 13.73 14.99
N ASN A 187 42.90 13.51 16.32
CA ASN A 187 41.91 13.80 17.39
C ASN A 187 40.57 13.04 17.41
N LYS A 188 40.09 12.75 18.63
CA LYS A 188 39.21 11.62 18.96
C LYS A 188 37.74 11.89 18.60
N TYR A 189 36.95 10.82 18.45
CA TYR A 189 35.48 10.78 18.39
C TYR A 189 34.76 11.77 19.34
N ALA A 190 35.32 12.00 20.53
CA ALA A 190 34.79 12.92 21.55
C ALA A 190 35.00 14.43 21.27
N ASP A 191 35.86 14.81 20.32
CA ASP A 191 36.17 16.21 19.98
C ASP A 191 35.24 16.71 18.86
N PHE A 192 34.86 15.85 17.91
CA PHE A 192 33.84 16.15 16.89
C PHE A 192 32.44 16.38 17.51
N LEU A 193 32.11 15.64 18.58
CA LEU A 193 30.90 15.85 19.39
C LEU A 193 30.89 17.20 20.15
N LYS A 194 32.04 17.87 20.26
CA LYS A 194 32.20 19.19 20.91
C LYS A 194 32.39 20.33 19.92
N ALA A 195 32.40 20.05 18.62
CA ALA A 195 32.70 21.00 17.56
C ALA A 195 31.57 22.02 17.29
N GLY A 196 30.49 22.04 18.09
CA GLY A 196 29.50 23.12 18.05
C GLY A 196 28.62 23.18 16.80
N ASN A 197 28.60 22.13 15.96
CA ASN A 197 27.61 22.04 14.89
C ASN A 197 26.22 21.77 15.49
N LEU A 198 25.24 22.59 15.12
CA LEU A 198 23.92 22.57 15.73
C LEU A 198 22.84 22.68 14.66
N TRP A 199 21.87 21.78 14.74
CA TRP A 199 20.60 21.89 14.05
C TRP A 199 19.50 22.27 15.05
N GLU A 200 18.69 23.28 14.73
CA GLU A 200 17.52 23.66 15.53
C GLU A 200 16.43 24.32 14.68
N LYS A 201 15.17 24.21 15.09
CA LYS A 201 14.02 24.87 14.45
C LYS A 201 13.86 24.62 12.95
N ASN A 202 14.40 23.53 12.43
CA ASN A 202 14.19 23.12 11.05
C ASN A 202 12.83 22.41 10.93
N THR A 203 12.27 22.40 9.73
CA THR A 203 11.06 21.61 9.43
C THR A 203 11.38 20.61 8.33
N TYR A 204 11.19 19.34 8.64
CA TYR A 204 11.52 18.22 7.77
C TYR A 204 10.24 17.61 7.19
N PHE A 205 10.22 17.39 5.88
CA PHE A 205 9.20 16.60 5.19
C PHE A 205 9.85 15.36 4.59
N SER A 206 9.44 14.17 4.98
CA SER A 206 10.03 12.91 4.51
C SER A 206 8.98 11.97 3.93
N GLY A 207 9.28 11.36 2.79
CA GLY A 207 8.49 10.25 2.24
C GLY A 207 8.74 8.91 2.96
N LYS A 208 9.78 8.84 3.80
CA LYS A 208 10.12 7.65 4.62
C LYS A 208 10.46 8.06 6.06
N PRO A 209 9.50 8.60 6.84
CA PRO A 209 9.79 9.22 8.15
C PRO A 209 10.34 8.25 9.21
N THR A 210 10.18 6.94 9.03
CA THR A 210 10.49 5.92 10.05
C THR A 210 11.86 5.23 9.91
N ARG A 211 12.64 5.48 8.83
CA ARG A 211 13.95 4.83 8.62
C ARG A 211 14.98 5.77 7.99
N GLY A 212 16.20 5.80 8.55
CA GLY A 212 17.41 6.24 7.85
C GLY A 212 17.42 7.68 7.29
N ASN A 213 16.77 8.63 7.97
CA ASN A 213 16.77 10.05 7.56
C ASN A 213 17.94 10.85 8.13
N PHE A 214 18.51 10.36 9.23
CA PHE A 214 19.58 11.04 9.96
C PHE A 214 20.74 10.08 10.14
N HIS A 215 21.93 10.56 9.80
CA HIS A 215 23.13 9.77 9.81
C HIS A 215 24.23 10.45 10.59
N TRP A 216 24.95 9.61 11.31
CA TRP A 216 26.18 9.97 11.95
C TRP A 216 27.25 8.97 11.55
N TYR A 217 28.24 9.44 10.78
CA TYR A 217 29.41 8.65 10.43
C TYR A 217 30.58 9.10 11.28
N GLY A 218 30.91 8.31 12.30
CA GLY A 218 32.05 8.53 13.18
C GLY A 218 33.20 7.59 12.83
N GLN A 219 34.42 8.04 13.10
CA GLN A 219 35.56 7.13 13.18
C GLN A 219 35.46 6.35 14.51
N GLY A 220 35.45 5.03 14.44
CA GLY A 220 35.71 4.12 15.56
C GLY A 220 37.19 4.13 15.94
N GLU A 221 37.61 3.26 16.86
CA GLU A 221 38.95 3.33 17.44
C GLU A 221 40.09 3.02 16.45
N ARG A 222 39.81 2.44 15.26
CA ARG A 222 40.80 2.03 14.23
C ARG A 222 40.44 2.43 12.80
N GLU A 223 41.47 2.38 11.93
CA GLU A 223 41.46 2.14 10.45
C GLU A 223 40.08 1.98 9.77
N GLN A 224 39.50 0.84 10.14
CA GLN A 224 38.42 0.16 9.44
C GLN A 224 37.08 0.27 10.17
N ASP A 225 37.04 0.87 11.36
CA ASP A 225 35.85 0.96 12.19
C ASP A 225 35.06 2.23 11.80
N PHE A 226 34.43 2.28 10.63
CA PHE A 226 33.42 3.32 10.40
C PHE A 226 32.18 2.96 11.22
N ILE A 227 31.94 3.71 12.29
CA ILE A 227 30.69 3.61 13.05
C ILE A 227 29.64 4.33 12.21
N ILE A 228 28.79 3.53 11.55
CA ILE A 228 27.60 4.03 10.85
C ILE A 228 26.43 3.94 11.83
N GLU A 229 26.04 5.08 12.37
CA GLU A 229 24.83 5.17 13.18
C GLU A 229 23.71 5.76 12.34
N PHE A 230 22.73 4.90 12.04
CA PHE A 230 21.45 5.30 11.49
C PHE A 230 20.54 5.71 12.64
N LEU A 231 20.14 6.97 12.63
CA LEU A 231 19.33 7.54 13.71
C LEU A 231 17.90 7.69 13.24
N ASN A 232 16.98 7.16 14.03
CA ASN A 232 15.59 7.55 13.93
C ASN A 232 15.38 8.95 14.54
N TRP A 233 14.18 9.51 14.34
CA TRP A 233 13.88 10.88 14.76
C TRP A 233 14.07 11.13 16.26
N ASN A 234 13.76 10.15 17.11
CA ASN A 234 13.93 10.29 18.55
C ASN A 234 15.41 10.24 18.92
N GLU A 235 16.18 9.34 18.32
CA GLU A 235 17.63 9.24 18.54
C GLU A 235 18.38 10.51 18.08
N TRP A 236 17.93 11.16 17.01
CA TRP A 236 18.47 12.46 16.55
C TRP A 236 18.25 13.56 17.59
N LYS A 237 17.03 13.65 18.14
CA LYS A 237 16.68 14.60 19.21
C LYS A 237 17.37 14.29 20.53
N ASP A 238 17.51 13.02 20.89
CA ASP A 238 18.18 12.58 22.12
C ASP A 238 19.67 12.97 22.12
N ARG A 239 20.25 13.19 20.94
CA ARG A 239 21.60 13.75 20.76
C ARG A 239 21.66 15.28 20.81
N GLY A 240 20.55 15.93 21.13
CA GLY A 240 20.44 17.38 21.25
C GLY A 240 20.37 18.12 19.91
N GLN A 241 20.12 17.42 18.80
CA GLN A 241 19.90 18.04 17.49
C GLN A 241 18.41 18.18 17.21
N ASP A 242 17.98 19.32 16.67
CA ASP A 242 16.59 19.54 16.21
C ASP A 242 15.51 19.26 17.28
N ILE A 243 15.84 19.53 18.55
CA ILE A 243 14.95 19.26 19.70
C ILE A 243 13.61 20.01 19.63
N ASP A 244 13.58 21.12 18.89
CA ASP A 244 12.44 22.02 18.68
C ASP A 244 11.96 22.03 17.22
N SER A 245 12.39 21.06 16.44
CA SER A 245 12.05 20.87 15.02
C SER A 245 10.89 19.88 14.85
N LEU A 246 10.35 19.81 13.63
CA LEU A 246 9.29 18.86 13.27
C LEU A 246 9.76 17.95 12.14
N LEU A 247 9.49 16.65 12.25
CA LEU A 247 9.56 15.69 11.16
C LEU A 247 8.15 15.25 10.78
N ILE A 248 7.74 15.59 9.56
CA ILE A 248 6.40 15.35 9.05
C ILE A 248 6.51 14.33 7.92
N GLY A 249 5.83 13.20 8.08
CA GLY A 249 5.66 12.22 7.02
C GLY A 249 4.73 12.77 5.94
N LYS A 250 5.11 12.66 4.67
CA LYS A 250 4.30 13.09 3.54
C LYS A 250 4.26 12.02 2.47
N HIS A 251 3.10 11.85 1.82
CA HIS A 251 2.93 10.93 0.70
C HIS A 251 3.71 11.41 -0.54
N SER A 252 4.01 10.52 -1.50
CA SER A 252 4.77 10.86 -2.72
C SER A 252 4.17 12.04 -3.48
N SER A 253 2.84 12.17 -3.50
CA SER A 253 2.10 13.27 -4.13
C SER A 253 2.39 14.66 -3.54
N PHE A 254 2.79 14.75 -2.26
CA PHE A 254 3.21 16.02 -1.68
C PHE A 254 4.49 16.57 -2.33
N PHE A 255 5.36 15.67 -2.79
CA PHE A 255 6.62 16.02 -3.44
C PHE A 255 6.46 16.22 -4.97
N ASN A 256 5.23 16.35 -5.46
CA ASN A 256 4.99 16.71 -6.85
C ASN A 256 5.54 18.13 -7.11
N PRO A 257 6.35 18.33 -8.17
CA PRO A 257 6.80 19.64 -8.67
C PRO A 257 5.78 20.77 -8.61
N PHE A 258 4.53 20.44 -8.95
CA PHE A 258 3.43 21.37 -9.15
C PHE A 258 2.49 21.43 -7.95
N ASN A 259 2.90 20.88 -6.80
CA ASN A 259 2.12 21.00 -5.58
C ASN A 259 2.18 22.44 -5.06
N PRO A 260 1.07 23.20 -5.06
CA PRO A 260 1.05 24.59 -4.62
C PRO A 260 1.39 24.74 -3.12
N GLU A 261 1.29 23.67 -2.32
CA GLU A 261 1.77 23.69 -0.93
C GLU A 261 3.30 23.88 -0.85
N LEU A 262 4.06 23.39 -1.84
CA LEU A 262 5.53 23.56 -1.85
C LEU A 262 5.90 25.02 -2.17
N ASP A 263 5.19 25.68 -3.08
CA ASP A 263 5.42 27.09 -3.40
C ASP A 263 5.08 28.00 -2.22
N ASP A 264 3.98 27.69 -1.51
CA ASP A 264 3.63 28.33 -0.25
C ASP A 264 4.70 28.10 0.83
N LEU A 265 5.27 26.89 0.91
CA LEU A 265 6.38 26.62 1.82
C LEU A 265 7.65 27.39 1.47
N ILE A 266 8.02 27.41 0.20
CA ILE A 266 9.18 28.16 -0.31
C ILE A 266 9.01 29.62 0.11
N SER A 267 7.90 30.24 -0.28
CA SER A 267 7.66 31.66 -0.02
C SER A 267 7.62 32.00 1.48
N LYS A 268 6.99 31.16 2.32
CA LYS A 268 6.97 31.36 3.78
C LYS A 268 8.34 31.19 4.44
N THR A 269 9.18 30.32 3.88
CA THR A 269 10.50 30.00 4.46
C THR A 269 11.54 31.04 4.07
N THR A 270 11.66 31.31 2.76
CA THR A 270 12.72 32.16 2.21
C THR A 270 12.32 33.64 2.15
N GLY A 271 11.02 33.94 2.17
CA GLY A 271 10.48 35.28 1.94
C GLY A 271 10.49 35.72 0.47
N VAL A 272 10.84 34.82 -0.46
CA VAL A 272 10.87 35.03 -1.91
C VAL A 272 10.25 33.82 -2.61
N THR A 273 9.44 34.06 -3.62
CA THR A 273 8.80 32.97 -4.40
C THR A 273 9.78 32.36 -5.41
N TYR A 274 9.48 31.15 -5.85
CA TYR A 274 10.25 30.47 -6.91
C TYR A 274 10.22 31.29 -8.21
N GLU A 275 9.05 31.81 -8.57
CA GLU A 275 8.80 32.63 -9.76
C GLU A 275 9.56 33.96 -9.71
N GLU A 276 9.65 34.60 -8.55
CA GLU A 276 10.39 35.86 -8.40
C GLU A 276 11.89 35.69 -8.64
N ILE A 277 12.48 34.56 -8.24
CA ILE A 277 13.90 34.28 -8.48
C ILE A 277 14.14 33.78 -9.90
N LYS A 278 13.28 32.91 -10.43
CA LYS A 278 13.45 32.29 -11.75
C LYS A 278 13.03 33.21 -12.91
N GLY A 279 12.01 34.03 -12.72
CA GLY A 279 11.41 34.91 -13.73
C GLY A 279 12.40 35.76 -14.54
N PRO A 280 13.41 36.42 -13.92
CA PRO A 280 14.43 37.17 -14.66
C PRO A 280 15.23 36.36 -15.70
N PHE A 281 15.25 35.03 -15.57
CA PHE A 281 16.00 34.12 -16.44
C PHE A 281 15.11 33.37 -17.44
N LEU A 282 13.78 33.49 -17.31
CA LEU A 282 12.82 32.91 -18.26
C LEU A 282 12.62 33.78 -19.52
N ASN A 283 13.31 34.92 -19.61
CA ASN A 283 13.16 35.91 -20.68
C ASN A 283 14.51 36.46 -21.17
N THR A 284 15.45 35.57 -21.51
CA THR A 284 16.83 35.94 -21.89
C THR A 284 17.17 35.61 -23.36
N PHE A 285 16.23 35.79 -24.30
CA PHE A 285 16.61 36.07 -25.69
C PHE A 285 16.72 37.57 -25.93
N SER A 286 17.67 38.22 -25.25
CA SER A 286 18.16 39.52 -25.67
C SER A 286 19.69 39.51 -25.63
N ASP A 287 20.30 39.25 -26.79
CA ASP A 287 21.42 40.06 -27.34
C ASP A 287 22.26 39.35 -28.42
N GLU A 288 21.66 38.58 -29.34
CA GLU A 288 22.18 38.48 -30.71
C GLU A 288 21.00 38.50 -31.72
N ASN A 289 20.57 39.70 -32.15
CA ASN A 289 19.62 39.89 -33.27
C ASN A 289 20.28 39.60 -34.64
N ASN A 290 21.26 38.70 -34.69
CA ASN A 290 21.76 38.22 -35.97
C ASN A 290 20.75 37.20 -36.49
N ASP A 291 20.37 37.40 -37.74
CA ASP A 291 19.49 36.57 -38.54
C ASP A 291 20.25 36.49 -39.89
N SER A 292 21.10 35.48 -40.00
CA SER A 292 22.17 35.37 -41.00
C SER A 292 21.63 35.03 -42.39
N ASP A 293 20.48 34.37 -42.47
CA ASP A 293 19.77 34.06 -43.72
C ASP A 293 18.53 34.94 -43.97
N ALA A 294 18.19 35.82 -43.02
CA ALA A 294 17.14 36.83 -43.10
C ALA A 294 15.72 36.25 -43.20
N ASP A 295 15.47 35.11 -42.54
CA ASP A 295 14.18 34.43 -42.56
C ASP A 295 13.26 34.81 -41.40
N GLY A 296 13.78 35.56 -40.42
CA GLY A 296 13.05 36.08 -39.27
C GLY A 296 13.28 35.32 -37.97
N LEU A 297 14.06 34.23 -37.98
CA LEU A 297 14.55 33.56 -36.79
C LEU A 297 15.93 34.12 -36.36
N PRO A 298 16.20 34.26 -35.05
CA PRO A 298 17.54 34.60 -34.60
C PRO A 298 18.50 33.40 -34.67
N ASP A 299 19.72 33.60 -35.18
CA ASP A 299 20.79 32.59 -35.31
C ASP A 299 21.00 31.80 -34.00
N ALA A 300 20.93 32.51 -32.87
CA ALA A 300 21.14 31.93 -31.54
C ALA A 300 20.01 30.99 -31.12
N TRP A 301 18.77 31.31 -31.50
CA TRP A 301 17.60 30.47 -31.24
C TRP A 301 17.60 29.25 -32.17
N GLU A 302 17.85 29.42 -33.46
CA GLU A 302 17.95 28.33 -34.43
C GLU A 302 19.00 27.30 -33.99
N LYS A 303 20.19 27.77 -33.63
CA LYS A 303 21.27 26.92 -33.17
C LYS A 303 20.96 26.18 -31.87
N PHE A 304 20.22 26.81 -30.95
CA PHE A 304 19.81 26.18 -29.70
C PHE A 304 18.81 25.05 -29.96
N ASN A 305 17.87 25.27 -30.87
CA ASN A 305 16.83 24.31 -31.23
C ASN A 305 17.19 23.42 -32.43
N GLY A 306 18.47 23.33 -32.79
CA GLY A 306 18.98 22.37 -33.78
C GLY A 306 18.65 22.66 -35.25
N LEU A 307 18.20 23.88 -35.57
CA LEU A 307 17.97 24.37 -36.93
C LEU A 307 19.27 24.91 -37.58
N ASP A 308 19.28 25.08 -38.90
CA ASP A 308 20.46 25.58 -39.65
C ASP A 308 20.37 27.09 -39.84
N TRP A 309 21.02 27.84 -38.94
CA TRP A 309 21.12 29.31 -38.93
C TRP A 309 21.75 29.97 -40.19
N ASN A 310 22.02 29.23 -41.27
CA ASN A 310 22.42 29.80 -42.56
C ASN A 310 21.47 29.39 -43.70
N PHE A 311 20.37 28.73 -43.39
CA PHE A 311 19.43 28.19 -44.34
C PHE A 311 18.01 28.57 -43.91
N ALA A 312 17.40 29.47 -44.69
CA ALA A 312 16.06 30.01 -44.41
C ALA A 312 14.99 28.90 -44.27
N ASP A 313 14.79 28.43 -43.04
CA ASP A 313 13.91 27.34 -42.64
C ASP A 313 12.83 27.77 -41.64
N ALA A 314 12.70 29.07 -41.36
CA ALA A 314 11.60 29.67 -40.59
C ALA A 314 10.20 29.20 -41.01
N GLY A 315 9.99 28.92 -42.30
CA GLY A 315 8.73 28.40 -42.84
C GLY A 315 8.66 26.88 -42.98
N ALA A 316 9.62 26.13 -42.42
CA ALA A 316 9.56 24.68 -42.31
C ALA A 316 8.81 24.28 -41.03
N ASP A 317 8.32 23.05 -41.03
CA ASP A 317 7.69 22.37 -39.89
C ASP A 317 8.55 21.13 -39.64
N THR A 318 9.46 21.24 -38.68
CA THR A 318 10.63 20.36 -38.56
C THR A 318 10.28 19.03 -37.89
N ASP A 319 9.34 19.03 -36.96
CA ASP A 319 8.83 17.85 -36.26
C ASP A 319 7.49 17.32 -36.81
N SER A 320 6.92 18.01 -37.80
CA SER A 320 5.72 17.62 -38.55
C SER A 320 4.44 17.61 -37.71
N ASP A 321 4.32 18.55 -36.78
CA ASP A 321 3.17 18.72 -35.90
C ASP A 321 2.12 19.72 -36.43
N GLY A 322 2.47 20.46 -37.49
CA GLY A 322 1.64 21.48 -38.12
C GLY A 322 1.98 22.93 -37.74
N LEU A 323 2.98 23.17 -36.90
CA LEU A 323 3.47 24.48 -36.49
C LEU A 323 4.79 24.81 -37.22
N GLU A 324 4.85 25.94 -37.92
CA GLU A 324 6.09 26.36 -38.59
C GLU A 324 7.12 26.85 -37.55
N ASN A 325 8.42 26.61 -37.76
CA ASN A 325 9.53 27.02 -36.89
C ASN A 325 9.42 28.49 -36.40
N ILE A 326 8.97 29.41 -37.26
CA ILE A 326 8.77 30.84 -36.91
C ILE A 326 7.58 31.09 -35.97
N LEU A 327 6.57 30.24 -35.99
CA LEU A 327 5.45 30.25 -35.07
C LEU A 327 5.83 29.58 -33.75
N GLU A 328 6.66 28.55 -33.79
CA GLU A 328 7.22 27.91 -32.61
C GLU A 328 8.09 28.89 -31.83
N TYR A 329 8.96 29.64 -32.51
CA TYR A 329 9.73 30.72 -31.91
C TYR A 329 8.85 31.75 -31.17
N LYS A 330 7.65 32.04 -31.68
CA LYS A 330 6.72 33.00 -31.06
C LYS A 330 5.93 32.39 -29.91
N SER A 331 5.62 31.10 -30.02
CA SER A 331 4.86 30.33 -29.02
C SER A 331 5.78 29.74 -27.94
N SER A 332 7.10 29.90 -28.08
CA SER A 332 8.14 29.37 -27.20
C SER A 332 8.14 27.84 -27.09
N THR A 333 7.72 27.16 -28.16
CA THR A 333 7.71 25.70 -28.30
C THR A 333 9.01 25.18 -28.96
N ASP A 334 9.22 23.86 -28.95
CA ASP A 334 10.45 23.20 -29.42
C ASP A 334 10.30 22.64 -30.85
N PRO A 335 10.95 23.22 -31.89
CA PRO A 335 10.84 22.81 -33.30
C PRO A 335 11.34 21.41 -33.62
N GLN A 336 11.90 20.68 -32.66
CA GLN A 336 12.26 19.28 -32.84
C GLN A 336 11.29 18.32 -32.15
N ARG A 337 10.22 18.83 -31.56
CA ARG A 337 9.34 18.03 -30.73
C ARG A 337 7.90 18.50 -30.86
N ALA A 338 7.14 17.66 -31.56
CA ALA A 338 5.74 17.87 -31.87
C ALA A 338 4.78 18.10 -30.69
N ASP A 339 5.25 17.92 -29.45
CA ASP A 339 4.45 18.05 -28.22
C ASP A 339 5.41 18.53 -27.10
N THR A 340 5.38 19.85 -26.87
CA THR A 340 6.33 20.57 -26.03
C THR A 340 6.08 20.34 -24.53
N ASP A 341 4.86 20.15 -24.08
CA ASP A 341 4.57 19.89 -22.66
C ASP A 341 4.37 18.41 -22.33
N ARG A 342 4.26 17.55 -23.34
CA ARG A 342 4.12 16.09 -23.28
C ARG A 342 2.79 15.61 -22.75
N ASP A 343 1.73 16.39 -22.96
CA ASP A 343 0.40 16.02 -22.52
C ASP A 343 -0.36 15.14 -23.53
N GLY A 344 0.22 14.92 -24.72
CA GLY A 344 -0.29 14.06 -25.77
C GLY A 344 -1.01 14.79 -26.91
N ILE A 345 -1.12 16.12 -26.84
CA ILE A 345 -1.64 16.98 -27.90
C ILE A 345 -0.47 17.69 -28.61
N PRO A 346 -0.45 17.75 -29.96
CA PRO A 346 0.64 18.45 -30.64
C PRO A 346 0.54 19.98 -30.57
N ASP A 347 1.68 20.67 -30.48
CA ASP A 347 1.74 22.13 -30.30
C ASP A 347 0.99 22.86 -31.43
N GLY A 348 1.14 22.39 -32.67
CA GLY A 348 0.44 22.91 -33.83
C GLY A 348 -1.08 22.86 -33.71
N TRP A 349 -1.63 21.77 -33.16
CA TRP A 349 -3.07 21.63 -32.97
C TRP A 349 -3.58 22.52 -31.84
N GLU A 350 -2.82 22.62 -30.75
CA GLU A 350 -3.13 23.49 -29.62
C GLU A 350 -3.16 24.95 -30.01
N VAL A 351 -2.16 25.43 -30.74
CA VAL A 351 -2.10 26.81 -31.22
C VAL A 351 -3.25 27.11 -32.18
N GLU A 352 -3.61 26.18 -33.07
CA GLU A 352 -4.75 26.33 -33.99
C GLU A 352 -6.09 26.46 -33.24
N ASN A 353 -6.26 25.71 -32.15
CA ASN A 353 -7.46 25.72 -31.32
C ASN A 353 -7.39 26.71 -30.14
N GLY A 354 -6.26 27.40 -29.99
CA GLY A 354 -5.97 28.42 -28.98
C GLY A 354 -5.86 27.87 -27.55
N LEU A 355 -5.37 26.65 -27.39
CA LEU A 355 -4.87 26.10 -26.13
C LEU A 355 -3.42 26.57 -25.87
N ASP A 356 -2.83 26.18 -24.75
CA ASP A 356 -1.50 26.63 -24.32
C ASP A 356 -0.46 25.50 -24.43
N PRO A 357 0.37 25.45 -25.49
CA PRO A 357 1.27 24.32 -25.80
C PRO A 357 2.47 24.16 -24.84
N LEU A 358 2.49 24.93 -23.76
CA LEU A 358 3.54 24.91 -22.73
C LEU A 358 3.01 24.41 -21.40
N ARG A 359 1.78 23.93 -21.34
CA ARG A 359 1.08 23.60 -20.13
C ARG A 359 0.20 22.38 -20.35
N GLU A 360 0.54 21.30 -19.63
CA GLU A 360 -0.26 20.07 -19.59
C GLU A 360 -1.74 20.37 -19.25
N ASP A 361 -2.60 20.46 -20.27
CA ASP A 361 -3.98 20.88 -20.18
C ASP A 361 -4.96 19.94 -20.92
N SER A 362 -4.45 18.84 -21.47
CA SER A 362 -5.15 17.71 -22.09
C SER A 362 -6.41 17.20 -21.38
N LEU A 363 -6.50 17.38 -20.06
CA LEU A 363 -7.64 16.97 -19.22
C LEU A 363 -8.65 18.08 -18.94
N LEU A 364 -8.41 19.32 -19.40
CA LEU A 364 -9.37 20.41 -19.27
C LEU A 364 -10.49 20.26 -20.29
N ASP A 365 -11.65 20.80 -19.91
CA ASP A 365 -12.88 20.87 -20.71
C ASP A 365 -13.33 22.35 -20.73
N PRO A 366 -12.85 23.16 -21.70
CA PRO A 366 -13.07 24.60 -21.69
C PRO A 366 -14.53 25.02 -21.99
N ASP A 367 -15.32 24.21 -22.68
CA ASP A 367 -16.72 24.51 -23.04
C ASP A 367 -17.77 23.77 -22.19
N ASN A 368 -17.33 22.86 -21.32
CA ASN A 368 -18.14 22.06 -20.38
C ASN A 368 -19.11 21.08 -21.06
N ASP A 369 -18.78 20.60 -22.25
CA ASP A 369 -19.54 19.55 -22.93
C ASP A 369 -19.12 18.12 -22.51
N SER A 370 -18.22 18.04 -21.53
CA SER A 370 -17.64 16.82 -20.97
C SER A 370 -16.59 16.14 -21.84
N PHE A 371 -16.10 16.73 -22.93
CA PHE A 371 -14.94 16.28 -23.69
C PHE A 371 -13.67 17.02 -23.23
N THR A 372 -12.58 16.29 -22.98
CA THR A 372 -11.31 16.94 -22.65
C THR A 372 -10.58 17.39 -23.92
N ASN A 373 -9.65 18.34 -23.81
CA ASN A 373 -8.80 18.81 -24.92
C ASN A 373 -8.16 17.65 -25.71
N LEU A 374 -7.74 16.56 -25.04
CA LEU A 374 -7.17 15.39 -25.71
C LEU A 374 -8.20 14.59 -26.51
N GLU A 375 -9.43 14.48 -25.99
CA GLU A 375 -10.51 13.76 -26.64
C GLU A 375 -11.02 14.51 -27.87
N GLU A 376 -11.11 15.82 -27.73
CA GLU A 376 -11.32 16.81 -28.78
C GLU A 376 -10.28 16.69 -29.91
N TYR A 377 -8.99 16.59 -29.56
CA TYR A 377 -7.91 16.31 -30.52
C TYR A 377 -8.08 14.96 -31.21
N GLU A 378 -8.40 13.89 -30.47
CA GLU A 378 -8.64 12.55 -31.04
C GLU A 378 -9.83 12.53 -32.02
N LEU A 379 -10.82 13.41 -31.83
CA LEU A 379 -12.01 13.55 -32.67
C LEU A 379 -11.90 14.62 -33.75
N ASN A 380 -10.89 15.47 -33.67
CA ASN A 380 -10.73 16.65 -34.51
C ASN A 380 -11.97 17.59 -34.41
N THR A 381 -12.45 17.81 -33.19
CA THR A 381 -13.50 18.80 -32.82
C THR A 381 -12.87 20.08 -32.25
N ASN A 382 -13.66 21.05 -31.78
CA ASN A 382 -13.15 22.35 -31.33
C ASN A 382 -13.34 22.54 -29.81
N PRO A 383 -12.26 22.69 -29.01
CA PRO A 383 -12.32 22.52 -27.55
C PRO A 383 -12.98 23.69 -26.82
N LYS A 384 -13.60 24.60 -27.58
CA LYS A 384 -14.29 25.80 -27.12
C LYS A 384 -15.71 25.86 -27.66
N VAL A 385 -16.18 24.83 -28.35
CA VAL A 385 -17.50 24.75 -28.95
C VAL A 385 -18.11 23.39 -28.61
N ALA A 386 -19.04 23.42 -27.65
CA ALA A 386 -19.75 22.24 -27.19
C ALA A 386 -20.27 21.35 -28.33
N ASP A 387 -19.85 20.09 -28.30
CA ASP A 387 -20.22 19.04 -29.22
C ASP A 387 -21.69 18.62 -29.05
N GLN A 388 -22.32 18.27 -30.17
CA GLN A 388 -23.70 17.77 -30.16
C GLN A 388 -23.72 16.26 -29.88
N LEU A 389 -24.06 15.90 -28.65
CA LEU A 389 -24.34 14.50 -28.27
C LEU A 389 -25.71 14.05 -28.80
N GLU A 390 -25.80 12.80 -29.25
CA GLU A 390 -27.07 12.17 -29.59
C GLU A 390 -27.91 11.94 -28.32
N LEU A 391 -29.17 12.39 -28.33
CA LEU A 391 -30.11 12.26 -27.20
C LEU A 391 -30.76 10.87 -27.11
N ASN A 392 -29.95 9.82 -27.18
CA ASN A 392 -30.41 8.44 -27.03
C ASN A 392 -29.27 7.53 -26.57
N VAL A 393 -29.57 6.63 -25.62
CA VAL A 393 -28.65 5.55 -25.27
C VAL A 393 -28.47 4.65 -26.51
N PRO A 394 -27.22 4.36 -26.95
CA PRO A 394 -26.98 3.48 -28.08
C PRO A 394 -27.61 2.10 -27.85
N GLU A 395 -28.56 1.69 -28.69
CA GLU A 395 -29.17 0.35 -28.55
C GLU A 395 -28.29 -0.74 -29.18
N GLU A 396 -27.52 -0.38 -30.21
CA GLU A 396 -26.67 -1.33 -30.91
C GLU A 396 -25.57 -1.85 -29.98
N GLY A 397 -25.53 -3.16 -29.79
CA GLY A 397 -24.55 -3.83 -28.95
C GLY A 397 -24.83 -3.80 -27.44
N LEU A 398 -25.86 -3.08 -26.96
CA LEU A 398 -26.23 -3.04 -25.55
C LEU A 398 -26.79 -4.39 -25.08
N THR A 399 -26.02 -5.12 -24.28
CA THR A 399 -26.34 -6.50 -23.85
C THR A 399 -27.07 -6.58 -22.52
N MET A 400 -26.82 -5.66 -21.59
CA MET A 400 -27.45 -5.64 -20.27
C MET A 400 -27.47 -4.21 -19.74
N TRP A 401 -28.59 -3.83 -19.12
CA TRP A 401 -28.76 -2.55 -18.44
C TRP A 401 -29.45 -2.79 -17.09
N LEU A 402 -28.70 -2.72 -15.99
CA LEU A 402 -29.20 -2.94 -14.64
C LEU A 402 -29.31 -1.61 -13.91
N LYS A 403 -30.48 -1.32 -13.32
CA LYS A 403 -30.76 -0.08 -12.56
C LYS A 403 -31.24 -0.43 -11.17
N SER A 404 -30.76 0.25 -10.14
CA SER A 404 -31.16 -0.03 -8.75
C SER A 404 -32.58 0.44 -8.44
N GLY A 405 -33.10 1.46 -9.14
CA GLY A 405 -34.47 1.97 -9.02
C GLY A 405 -35.45 1.32 -10.02
N ALA A 406 -35.31 0.02 -10.24
CA ALA A 406 -36.12 -0.79 -11.13
C ALA A 406 -36.62 -2.03 -10.39
N PRO A 407 -37.57 -2.81 -10.95
CA PRO A 407 -38.03 -4.03 -10.30
C PRO A 407 -36.87 -4.98 -10.00
N VAL A 408 -36.64 -5.19 -8.70
CA VAL A 408 -35.57 -6.02 -8.16
C VAL A 408 -36.21 -7.09 -7.31
N LYS A 409 -35.81 -8.36 -7.50
CA LYS A 409 -36.38 -9.43 -6.69
C LYS A 409 -35.64 -9.49 -5.37
N THR A 410 -36.39 -9.33 -4.30
CA THR A 410 -35.94 -9.55 -2.92
C THR A 410 -36.42 -10.93 -2.44
N GLU A 411 -35.59 -11.63 -1.68
CA GLU A 411 -36.02 -12.87 -0.99
C GLU A 411 -36.55 -12.59 0.43
N TYR A 412 -36.06 -11.51 1.05
CA TYR A 412 -36.41 -10.98 2.38
C TYR A 412 -36.22 -9.45 2.34
N PRO A 413 -36.78 -8.67 3.30
CA PRO A 413 -36.68 -7.21 3.29
C PRO A 413 -35.25 -6.71 3.07
N GLY A 414 -35.00 -6.11 1.90
CA GLY A 414 -33.72 -5.51 1.53
C GLY A 414 -32.64 -6.44 0.96
N LYS A 415 -32.83 -7.77 0.81
CA LYS A 415 -31.81 -8.67 0.21
C LYS A 415 -32.10 -8.95 -1.26
N VAL A 416 -31.21 -8.53 -2.18
CA VAL A 416 -31.40 -8.61 -3.64
C VAL A 416 -30.97 -9.98 -4.20
N SER A 417 -31.93 -10.87 -4.44
CA SER A 417 -31.67 -12.21 -5.01
C SER A 417 -31.49 -12.20 -6.53
N SER A 418 -32.06 -11.20 -7.21
CA SER A 418 -31.93 -11.01 -8.65
C SER A 418 -32.01 -9.55 -9.07
N TRP A 419 -31.08 -9.13 -9.93
CA TRP A 419 -31.07 -7.81 -10.56
C TRP A 419 -31.36 -7.95 -12.05
N GLN A 420 -32.55 -7.51 -12.47
CA GLN A 420 -33.07 -7.74 -13.82
C GLN A 420 -32.65 -6.64 -14.81
N ASP A 421 -32.47 -7.00 -16.08
CA ASP A 421 -32.31 -6.02 -17.17
C ASP A 421 -33.56 -5.16 -17.26
N TRP A 422 -33.35 -3.85 -17.13
CA TRP A 422 -34.35 -2.79 -17.22
C TRP A 422 -35.29 -2.92 -18.41
N ARG A 423 -34.75 -3.34 -19.57
CA ARG A 423 -35.51 -3.50 -20.82
C ARG A 423 -36.37 -4.77 -20.83
N ARG A 424 -36.40 -5.52 -19.71
CA ARG A 424 -37.10 -6.80 -19.52
C ARG A 424 -36.67 -7.90 -20.50
N ASN A 425 -35.44 -7.83 -20.99
CA ASN A 425 -34.88 -8.72 -22.03
C ASN A 425 -34.36 -10.07 -21.49
N ASN A 426 -35.06 -10.80 -20.62
CA ASN A 426 -34.67 -12.13 -20.08
C ASN A 426 -33.20 -12.28 -19.58
N LYS A 427 -32.45 -11.18 -19.41
CA LYS A 427 -31.10 -11.12 -18.87
C LYS A 427 -31.21 -10.57 -17.46
N GLN A 428 -30.47 -11.17 -16.54
CA GLN A 428 -30.42 -10.77 -15.13
C GLN A 428 -29.14 -11.29 -14.50
N MET A 429 -28.75 -10.68 -13.38
CA MET A 429 -27.75 -11.24 -12.48
C MET A 429 -28.47 -11.87 -11.29
N ASN A 430 -27.98 -13.02 -10.82
CA ASN A 430 -28.57 -13.76 -9.70
C ASN A 430 -27.54 -14.02 -8.63
N THR A 431 -28.00 -14.16 -7.39
CA THR A 431 -27.19 -14.64 -6.28
C THR A 431 -26.73 -16.08 -6.57
N PRO A 432 -25.43 -16.37 -6.49
CA PRO A 432 -24.93 -17.74 -6.61
C PRO A 432 -25.43 -18.64 -5.47
N PHE A 433 -25.67 -19.93 -5.74
CA PHE A 433 -26.25 -20.90 -4.79
C PHE A 433 -25.57 -21.03 -3.41
N ASN A 434 -24.32 -20.58 -3.25
CA ASN A 434 -23.54 -20.67 -1.99
C ASN A 434 -23.00 -19.30 -1.54
N HIS A 435 -23.63 -18.20 -1.93
CA HIS A 435 -23.19 -16.84 -1.64
C HIS A 435 -24.38 -16.04 -1.10
N ASP A 436 -24.11 -15.03 -0.27
CA ASP A 436 -25.16 -14.15 0.22
C ASP A 436 -25.61 -13.16 -0.87
N ALA A 437 -26.88 -12.76 -0.81
CA ALA A 437 -27.40 -11.68 -1.63
C ALA A 437 -26.89 -10.31 -1.14
N PRO A 438 -26.55 -9.37 -2.05
CA PRO A 438 -26.28 -7.99 -1.67
C PRO A 438 -27.53 -7.34 -1.05
N VAL A 439 -27.32 -6.25 -0.33
CA VAL A 439 -28.38 -5.55 0.43
C VAL A 439 -28.72 -4.22 -0.23
N ILE A 440 -30.00 -3.88 -0.34
CA ILE A 440 -30.42 -2.54 -0.74
C ILE A 440 -30.10 -1.58 0.41
N ASN A 441 -29.18 -0.64 0.16
CA ASN A 441 -28.90 0.45 1.08
C ASN A 441 -29.96 1.55 0.90
N ASN A 442 -30.63 1.91 2.00
CA ASN A 442 -31.64 2.97 2.05
C ASN A 442 -31.05 4.39 1.96
N GLU A 443 -29.73 4.57 2.10
CA GLU A 443 -29.04 5.82 1.80
C GLU A 443 -28.98 6.03 0.28
N ALA A 444 -30.10 6.45 -0.30
CA ALA A 444 -30.20 6.74 -1.72
C ALA A 444 -29.27 7.91 -2.12
N TYR A 445 -28.50 7.75 -3.19
CA TYR A 445 -27.72 8.86 -3.76
C TYR A 445 -28.56 9.57 -4.80
N ASN A 446 -28.78 10.87 -4.61
CA ASN A 446 -29.72 11.63 -5.44
C ASN A 446 -31.11 10.95 -5.56
N GLY A 447 -31.57 10.26 -4.52
CA GLY A 447 -32.89 9.60 -4.51
C GLY A 447 -32.97 8.25 -5.24
N TYR A 448 -31.85 7.74 -5.79
CA TYR A 448 -31.74 6.39 -6.34
C TYR A 448 -31.06 5.44 -5.32
N PRO A 449 -31.62 4.25 -5.08
CA PRO A 449 -31.04 3.29 -4.12
C PRO A 449 -29.68 2.78 -4.60
N LEU A 450 -28.89 2.23 -3.67
CA LEU A 450 -27.61 1.60 -3.97
C LEU A 450 -27.60 0.17 -3.43
N PHE A 451 -26.97 -0.76 -4.13
CA PHE A 451 -26.84 -2.14 -3.65
C PHE A 451 -25.47 -2.36 -3.02
N ASP A 452 -25.45 -2.74 -1.76
CA ASP A 452 -24.27 -3.02 -0.96
C ASP A 452 -23.78 -4.47 -1.17
N PHE A 453 -22.62 -4.58 -1.82
CA PHE A 453 -21.92 -5.83 -2.10
C PHE A 453 -20.86 -6.17 -1.05
N SER A 454 -20.85 -5.51 0.12
CA SER A 454 -19.86 -5.79 1.18
C SER A 454 -19.92 -7.22 1.73
N SER A 455 -21.10 -7.86 1.63
CA SER A 455 -21.32 -9.23 2.12
C SER A 455 -21.91 -10.15 1.08
N GLY A 456 -22.22 -9.70 -0.14
CA GLY A 456 -22.96 -10.49 -1.11
C GLY A 456 -22.57 -10.22 -2.56
N ASP A 457 -22.96 -11.14 -3.44
CA ASP A 457 -22.48 -11.20 -4.82
C ASP A 457 -23.60 -11.44 -5.83
N LEU A 458 -23.43 -10.90 -7.03
CA LEU A 458 -24.29 -11.21 -8.16
C LEU A 458 -23.47 -11.67 -9.36
N LYS A 459 -24.01 -12.64 -10.08
CA LYS A 459 -23.41 -13.20 -11.29
C LYS A 459 -24.41 -13.22 -12.43
N SER A 460 -23.97 -12.87 -13.64
CA SER A 460 -24.79 -13.00 -14.84
C SER A 460 -25.14 -14.46 -15.14
N GLY A 461 -26.39 -14.74 -15.50
CA GLY A 461 -26.82 -16.10 -15.86
C GLY A 461 -26.23 -16.61 -17.18
N MET A 462 -25.76 -15.69 -18.04
CA MET A 462 -25.22 -15.99 -19.36
C MET A 462 -23.82 -15.39 -19.55
N ALA A 463 -23.03 -16.05 -20.39
CA ALA A 463 -21.63 -15.74 -20.69
C ALA A 463 -21.41 -14.66 -21.77
N ASP A 464 -22.49 -14.20 -22.42
CA ASP A 464 -22.48 -13.35 -23.60
C ASP A 464 -22.68 -11.85 -23.29
N VAL A 465 -22.69 -11.47 -22.01
CA VAL A 465 -22.88 -10.08 -21.58
C VAL A 465 -21.72 -9.19 -22.07
N LEU A 466 -20.48 -9.70 -22.05
CA LEU A 466 -19.30 -9.02 -22.57
C LEU A 466 -18.70 -9.89 -23.68
N GLY A 467 -19.35 -9.95 -24.85
CA GLY A 467 -18.94 -10.92 -25.85
C GLY A 467 -19.48 -10.78 -27.26
N ASN A 468 -18.72 -10.13 -28.13
CA ASN A 468 -18.51 -10.62 -29.49
C ASN A 468 -17.00 -10.92 -29.66
N LYS A 469 -16.67 -12.09 -30.23
CA LYS A 469 -15.30 -12.60 -30.41
C LYS A 469 -14.38 -11.75 -31.30
N SER A 470 -14.85 -10.60 -31.82
CA SER A 470 -14.29 -9.97 -33.01
C SER A 470 -13.95 -8.49 -32.89
N GLU A 471 -14.51 -7.77 -31.90
CA GLU A 471 -14.49 -6.30 -31.90
C GLU A 471 -14.11 -5.69 -30.53
N GLY A 472 -14.48 -6.31 -29.41
CA GLY A 472 -14.21 -5.80 -28.06
C GLY A 472 -15.49 -5.66 -27.22
N TRP A 473 -15.49 -4.75 -26.23
CA TRP A 473 -16.64 -4.46 -25.37
C TRP A 473 -16.47 -3.12 -24.63
N THR A 474 -17.57 -2.55 -24.13
CA THR A 474 -17.59 -1.39 -23.24
C THR A 474 -18.49 -1.68 -22.05
N LEU A 475 -18.07 -1.32 -20.84
CA LEU A 475 -18.82 -1.51 -19.61
C LEU A 475 -18.84 -0.21 -18.81
N PHE A 476 -20.02 0.18 -18.36
CA PHE A 476 -20.24 1.29 -17.44
C PHE A 476 -20.68 0.74 -16.10
N ASN A 477 -20.20 1.34 -15.02
CA ASN A 477 -20.62 1.02 -13.67
C ASN A 477 -20.60 2.28 -12.80
N VAL A 478 -21.73 2.58 -12.17
CA VAL A 478 -21.86 3.62 -11.16
C VAL A 478 -21.73 2.98 -9.80
N PHE A 479 -20.68 3.32 -9.05
CA PHE A 479 -20.43 2.71 -7.75
C PHE A 479 -19.70 3.65 -6.80
N ARG A 480 -19.72 3.33 -5.51
CA ARG A 480 -18.86 3.94 -4.49
C ARG A 480 -18.22 2.89 -3.62
N VAL A 481 -17.01 3.17 -3.14
CA VAL A 481 -16.32 2.33 -2.17
C VAL A 481 -16.70 2.79 -0.77
N LYS A 482 -17.17 1.87 0.09
CA LYS A 482 -17.63 2.26 1.44
C LYS A 482 -16.49 2.77 2.30
N LYS A 483 -15.35 2.08 2.22
CA LYS A 483 -14.13 2.40 2.96
C LYS A 483 -12.91 1.84 2.24
N ILE A 484 -11.91 2.68 2.03
CA ILE A 484 -10.65 2.34 1.39
C ILE A 484 -9.70 1.80 2.46
N VAL A 485 -9.17 0.61 2.21
CA VAL A 485 -8.15 -0.02 3.04
C VAL A 485 -6.78 0.38 2.52
N ASP A 486 -5.96 1.02 3.35
CA ASP A 486 -4.61 1.46 3.00
C ASP A 486 -3.56 0.35 3.19
N SER A 487 -3.94 -0.89 2.87
CA SER A 487 -3.03 -2.05 2.85
C SER A 487 -2.55 -2.33 1.43
N ALA A 488 -1.55 -3.18 1.29
CA ALA A 488 -1.11 -3.69 -0.01
C ALA A 488 -2.04 -4.79 -0.56
N ASP A 489 -3.14 -5.08 0.14
CA ASP A 489 -4.09 -6.11 -0.28
C ASP A 489 -4.91 -5.63 -1.48
N LYS A 490 -5.21 -6.56 -2.38
CA LYS A 490 -6.02 -6.32 -3.57
C LYS A 490 -7.43 -6.83 -3.33
N PHE A 491 -8.39 -5.93 -3.35
CA PHE A 491 -9.80 -6.27 -3.17
C PHE A 491 -10.52 -6.31 -4.51
N ALA A 492 -11.35 -7.32 -4.73
CA ALA A 492 -12.11 -7.50 -5.97
C ALA A 492 -13.38 -6.63 -5.99
N LEU A 493 -13.67 -5.99 -7.12
CA LEU A 493 -14.93 -5.28 -7.38
C LEU A 493 -15.80 -5.99 -8.41
N MET A 494 -15.22 -6.35 -9.56
CA MET A 494 -15.92 -7.08 -10.62
C MET A 494 -14.97 -7.78 -11.59
N GLY A 495 -15.47 -8.75 -12.32
CA GLY A 495 -14.71 -9.45 -13.35
C GLY A 495 -15.39 -10.71 -13.84
N ASN A 496 -14.81 -11.34 -14.84
CA ASN A 496 -15.36 -12.55 -15.46
C ASN A 496 -14.36 -13.71 -15.47
N SER A 497 -13.56 -13.89 -14.41
CA SER A 497 -12.55 -14.96 -14.34
C SER A 497 -12.17 -15.40 -12.93
N ILE A 498 -12.52 -16.64 -12.60
CA ILE A 498 -12.27 -17.27 -11.29
C ILE A 498 -10.87 -17.93 -11.23
N TRP A 499 -10.37 -18.49 -12.34
CA TRP A 499 -9.20 -19.39 -12.35
C TRP A 499 -7.93 -18.86 -13.04
N ARG A 500 -7.82 -17.55 -13.29
CA ARG A 500 -6.64 -16.90 -13.90
C ARG A 500 -6.21 -17.46 -15.27
N LYS A 501 -7.16 -17.82 -16.13
CA LYS A 501 -6.87 -18.42 -17.45
C LYS A 501 -7.35 -17.61 -18.66
N SER A 502 -8.23 -16.63 -18.47
CA SER A 502 -8.83 -15.78 -19.54
C SER A 502 -9.78 -14.74 -18.94
N GLY A 503 -10.03 -13.60 -19.59
CA GLY A 503 -10.93 -12.53 -19.10
C GLY A 503 -10.23 -11.41 -18.32
N PHE A 504 -10.99 -10.61 -17.58
CA PHE A 504 -10.47 -9.47 -16.81
C PHE A 504 -10.86 -9.50 -15.33
N ARG A 505 -10.13 -8.72 -14.54
CA ARG A 505 -10.45 -8.36 -13.16
C ARG A 505 -10.33 -6.85 -12.98
N LEU A 506 -11.24 -6.29 -12.21
CA LEU A 506 -11.16 -4.96 -11.65
C LEU A 506 -10.95 -5.10 -10.14
N THR A 507 -9.84 -4.56 -9.65
CA THR A 507 -9.47 -4.62 -8.23
C THR A 507 -9.16 -3.23 -7.69
N LEU A 508 -9.33 -3.04 -6.39
CA LEU A 508 -8.90 -1.85 -5.67
C LEU A 508 -7.65 -2.17 -4.85
N GLU A 509 -6.61 -1.34 -4.97
CA GLU A 509 -5.39 -1.39 -4.15
C GLU A 509 -5.07 0.04 -3.70
N LYS A 510 -5.02 0.29 -2.38
CA LYS A 510 -4.75 1.62 -1.80
C LYS A 510 -5.62 2.77 -2.36
N GLY A 511 -6.84 2.45 -2.79
CA GLY A 511 -7.78 3.40 -3.39
C GLY A 511 -7.59 3.63 -4.89
N HIS A 512 -6.67 2.93 -5.55
CA HIS A 512 -6.50 2.94 -7.00
C HIS A 512 -7.18 1.73 -7.62
N LEU A 513 -7.90 1.95 -8.72
CA LEU A 513 -8.50 0.88 -9.50
C LEU A 513 -7.44 0.27 -10.41
N HIS A 514 -7.46 -1.05 -10.52
CA HIS A 514 -6.59 -1.80 -11.43
C HIS A 514 -7.45 -2.72 -12.29
N PHE A 515 -7.50 -2.42 -13.58
CA PHE A 515 -8.13 -3.24 -14.61
C PHE A 515 -7.06 -4.04 -15.33
N TYR A 516 -7.08 -5.36 -15.20
CA TYR A 516 -6.09 -6.22 -15.84
C TYR A 516 -6.68 -7.52 -16.37
N SER A 517 -6.06 -8.04 -17.42
CA SER A 517 -6.33 -9.37 -17.93
C SER A 517 -5.59 -10.42 -17.13
N THR A 518 -6.24 -11.55 -16.89
CA THR A 518 -5.69 -12.61 -16.01
C THR A 518 -4.78 -13.63 -16.72
N GLN A 519 -4.49 -13.41 -18.00
CA GLN A 519 -3.66 -14.28 -18.85
C GLN A 519 -2.18 -13.90 -18.81
N SER A 520 -1.30 -14.81 -19.26
CA SER A 520 0.16 -14.62 -19.20
C SER A 520 0.79 -13.92 -20.40
N GLU A 521 0.18 -14.02 -21.59
CA GLU A 521 0.73 -13.44 -22.82
C GLU A 521 0.11 -12.06 -23.06
N ASN A 522 0.95 -11.03 -23.25
CA ASN A 522 0.58 -9.63 -23.53
C ASN A 522 -0.74 -9.19 -22.86
N PRO A 523 -0.89 -9.34 -21.54
CA PRO A 523 -2.12 -8.97 -20.86
C PRO A 523 -2.30 -7.46 -20.87
N ILE A 524 -3.56 -7.00 -20.98
CA ILE A 524 -3.88 -5.63 -20.61
C ILE A 524 -3.69 -5.45 -19.11
N SER A 525 -3.12 -4.33 -18.72
CA SER A 525 -3.05 -3.87 -17.34
C SER A 525 -3.05 -2.35 -17.36
N VAL A 526 -4.07 -1.74 -16.76
CA VAL A 526 -4.19 -0.30 -16.55
C VAL A 526 -4.59 -0.04 -15.10
N GLY A 527 -4.04 1.00 -14.50
CA GLY A 527 -4.35 1.49 -13.17
C GLY A 527 -4.91 2.90 -13.21
N SER A 528 -5.74 3.27 -12.24
CA SER A 528 -6.15 4.66 -12.11
C SER A 528 -5.02 5.50 -11.49
N TYR A 529 -4.65 6.62 -12.10
CA TYR A 529 -3.78 7.60 -11.41
C TYR A 529 -4.56 8.30 -10.29
N ARG A 530 -5.88 8.50 -10.46
CA ARG A 530 -6.74 9.07 -9.42
C ARG A 530 -7.00 8.02 -8.34
N LYS A 531 -6.75 8.43 -7.10
CA LYS A 531 -7.18 7.70 -5.91
C LYS A 531 -8.64 8.03 -5.61
N LEU A 532 -9.46 7.01 -5.44
CA LEU A 532 -10.84 7.16 -4.97
C LEU A 532 -10.86 7.63 -3.51
N LEU A 533 -11.95 8.26 -3.07
CA LEU A 533 -12.19 8.59 -1.67
C LEU A 533 -13.28 7.69 -1.06
N ASP A 534 -13.28 7.58 0.27
CA ASP A 534 -14.34 6.91 1.01
C ASP A 534 -15.69 7.54 0.65
N GLN A 535 -16.68 6.69 0.32
CA GLN A 535 -18.05 7.08 -0.03
C GLN A 535 -18.20 7.93 -1.31
N GLU A 536 -17.13 8.10 -2.08
CA GLU A 536 -17.17 8.83 -3.35
C GLU A 536 -17.90 8.01 -4.42
N LEU A 537 -18.98 8.58 -4.98
CA LEU A 537 -19.69 8.01 -6.11
C LEU A 537 -18.97 8.35 -7.42
N VAL A 538 -18.67 7.31 -8.20
CA VAL A 538 -17.90 7.41 -9.45
C VAL A 538 -18.64 6.71 -10.58
N VAL A 539 -18.66 7.37 -11.74
CA VAL A 539 -19.05 6.74 -13.01
C VAL A 539 -17.79 6.16 -13.65
N MET A 540 -17.65 4.84 -13.64
CA MET A 540 -16.51 4.15 -14.27
C MET A 540 -16.87 3.63 -15.64
N THR A 541 -15.96 3.82 -16.60
CA THR A 541 -16.02 3.16 -17.91
C THR A 541 -14.81 2.27 -18.11
N LEU A 542 -15.06 1.00 -18.38
CA LEU A 542 -14.06 0.05 -18.86
C LEU A 542 -14.28 -0.15 -20.36
N TYR A 543 -13.22 0.09 -21.14
CA TYR A 543 -13.27 -0.01 -22.58
C TYR A 543 -12.20 -0.98 -23.08
N TYR A 544 -12.58 -1.89 -23.97
CA TYR A 544 -11.66 -2.80 -24.64
C TYR A 544 -11.96 -2.87 -26.13
N ASN A 545 -10.95 -2.61 -26.96
CA ASN A 545 -11.00 -2.76 -28.40
C ASN A 545 -10.10 -3.93 -28.82
N ASP A 546 -10.70 -5.02 -29.33
CA ASP A 546 -9.96 -6.22 -29.72
C ASP A 546 -9.18 -6.02 -31.03
N ILE A 547 -9.62 -5.13 -31.92
CA ILE A 547 -8.93 -4.85 -33.19
C ILE A 547 -7.65 -4.06 -32.93
N ALA A 548 -7.75 -2.98 -32.15
CA ALA A 548 -6.63 -2.13 -31.77
C ALA A 548 -5.75 -2.72 -30.66
N LYS A 549 -6.21 -3.84 -30.04
CA LYS A 549 -5.57 -4.49 -28.90
C LYS A 549 -5.32 -3.49 -27.78
N GLU A 550 -6.36 -2.78 -27.38
CA GLU A 550 -6.26 -1.62 -26.49
C GLU A 550 -7.33 -1.66 -25.41
N GLY A 551 -6.91 -1.50 -24.15
CA GLY A 551 -7.79 -1.35 -23.00
C GLY A 551 -7.64 0.04 -22.40
N ARG A 552 -8.75 0.64 -21.96
CA ARG A 552 -8.79 1.95 -21.31
C ARG A 552 -9.68 1.92 -20.07
N LEU A 553 -9.32 2.70 -19.06
CA LEU A 553 -10.09 2.93 -17.83
C LEU A 553 -10.42 4.41 -17.74
N TYR A 554 -11.69 4.75 -17.53
CA TYR A 554 -12.16 6.11 -17.29
C TYR A 554 -12.85 6.22 -15.94
N LEU A 555 -12.71 7.38 -15.28
CA LEU A 555 -13.45 7.74 -14.08
C LEU A 555 -14.08 9.11 -14.27
N ASP A 556 -15.39 9.19 -14.08
CA ASP A 556 -16.21 10.37 -14.32
C ASP A 556 -16.00 10.97 -15.73
N GLY A 557 -15.85 10.08 -16.72
CA GLY A 557 -15.61 10.46 -18.12
C GLY A 557 -14.17 10.85 -18.46
N ILE A 558 -13.28 10.95 -17.46
CA ILE A 558 -11.86 11.32 -17.63
C ILE A 558 -11.01 10.05 -17.74
N GLU A 559 -10.19 9.97 -18.79
CA GLU A 559 -9.29 8.85 -18.98
C GLU A 559 -8.25 8.77 -17.85
N GLN A 560 -8.06 7.57 -17.33
CA GLN A 560 -7.08 7.29 -16.29
C GLN A 560 -5.80 6.69 -16.87
N GLU A 561 -5.93 5.65 -17.69
CA GLU A 561 -4.79 5.03 -18.36
C GLU A 561 -5.27 4.20 -19.55
N ARG A 562 -4.42 4.08 -20.56
CA ARG A 562 -4.57 3.19 -21.71
C ARG A 562 -3.38 2.25 -21.85
N ALA A 563 -3.62 1.00 -22.24
CA ALA A 563 -2.57 0.04 -22.50
C ALA A 563 -2.85 -0.83 -23.72
N LYS A 564 -1.79 -1.20 -24.45
CA LYS A 564 -1.86 -2.22 -25.50
C LYS A 564 -1.74 -3.62 -24.90
N GLY A 565 -2.55 -4.54 -25.40
CA GLY A 565 -2.55 -5.93 -25.00
C GLY A 565 -3.83 -6.63 -25.44
N HIS A 566 -4.07 -7.82 -24.91
CA HIS A 566 -5.29 -8.55 -25.22
C HIS A 566 -6.00 -9.11 -24.00
N ILE A 567 -7.31 -9.25 -24.16
CA ILE A 567 -8.19 -9.98 -23.24
C ILE A 567 -8.70 -11.17 -24.04
N VAL A 568 -8.18 -12.35 -23.74
CA VAL A 568 -8.66 -13.60 -24.35
C VAL A 568 -10.13 -13.75 -23.99
N PHE A 569 -10.96 -13.78 -25.04
CA PHE A 569 -12.38 -14.05 -24.91
C PHE A 569 -12.60 -15.34 -24.11
N ASN A 570 -13.44 -15.24 -23.08
CA ASN A 570 -13.91 -16.37 -22.32
C ASN A 570 -15.43 -16.43 -22.36
N SER A 571 -15.98 -17.61 -22.09
CA SER A 571 -17.42 -17.79 -21.93
C SER A 571 -17.80 -17.84 -20.45
N GLU A 572 -17.14 -17.03 -19.62
CA GLU A 572 -17.42 -16.96 -18.20
C GLU A 572 -18.40 -15.81 -17.92
N PRO A 573 -19.28 -15.98 -16.94
CA PRO A 573 -20.23 -14.94 -16.55
C PRO A 573 -19.53 -13.76 -15.86
N LEU A 574 -20.13 -12.58 -15.96
CA LEU A 574 -19.70 -11.38 -15.24
C LEU A 574 -20.12 -11.50 -13.77
N TRP A 575 -19.22 -11.15 -12.86
CA TRP A 575 -19.43 -11.08 -11.42
C TRP A 575 -19.28 -9.64 -10.94
N VAL A 576 -20.11 -9.27 -9.96
CA VAL A 576 -19.98 -8.05 -9.15
C VAL A 576 -19.88 -8.49 -7.68
N GLY A 577 -18.93 -7.91 -6.95
CA GLY A 577 -18.55 -8.33 -5.60
C GLY A 577 -17.33 -9.26 -5.60
N HIS A 578 -17.44 -10.39 -4.92
CA HIS A 578 -16.42 -11.41 -4.78
C HIS A 578 -16.11 -12.10 -6.11
N ILE A 579 -14.82 -12.21 -6.41
CA ILE A 579 -14.31 -12.93 -7.58
C ILE A 579 -13.31 -13.96 -7.06
N GLY A 580 -13.53 -15.24 -7.41
CA GLY A 580 -12.86 -16.38 -6.79
C GLY A 580 -11.38 -16.19 -6.40
N GLY A 581 -11.12 -16.43 -5.11
CA GLY A 581 -9.80 -16.40 -4.49
C GLY A 581 -9.31 -15.01 -4.09
N MET A 582 -10.18 -13.99 -4.07
CA MET A 582 -9.86 -12.62 -3.62
C MET A 582 -10.97 -12.10 -2.70
N GLN A 583 -10.59 -11.42 -1.62
CA GLN A 583 -11.55 -10.70 -0.79
C GLN A 583 -12.23 -9.60 -1.60
N SER A 584 -13.54 -9.41 -1.41
CA SER A 584 -14.28 -8.34 -2.08
C SER A 584 -14.05 -7.01 -1.38
N GLN A 585 -14.08 -5.93 -2.16
CA GLN A 585 -14.10 -4.57 -1.63
C GLN A 585 -15.53 -4.23 -1.23
N GLY A 586 -15.72 -3.82 0.03
CA GLY A 586 -16.99 -3.23 0.47
C GLY A 586 -17.34 -2.02 -0.39
N SER A 587 -18.36 -2.19 -1.24
CA SER A 587 -18.73 -1.26 -2.29
C SER A 587 -20.22 -1.32 -2.57
N GLU A 588 -20.75 -0.21 -3.07
CA GLU A 588 -22.16 -0.03 -3.35
C GLU A 588 -22.33 0.35 -4.82
N HIS A 589 -23.21 -0.34 -5.55
CA HIS A 589 -23.41 -0.17 -6.98
C HIS A 589 -24.85 0.31 -7.29
N ALA A 590 -24.98 1.22 -8.26
CA ALA A 590 -26.25 1.85 -8.63
C ALA A 590 -26.76 1.41 -10.00
N GLU A 591 -25.86 1.37 -10.99
CA GLU A 591 -26.25 1.17 -12.38
C GLU A 591 -25.10 0.56 -13.17
N ILE A 592 -25.40 -0.46 -13.99
CA ILE A 592 -24.42 -1.18 -14.82
C ILE A 592 -24.96 -1.30 -16.24
N LEU A 593 -24.18 -0.86 -17.22
CA LEU A 593 -24.46 -1.05 -18.65
C LEU A 593 -23.32 -1.82 -19.29
N THR A 594 -23.64 -2.80 -20.13
CA THR A 594 -22.64 -3.57 -20.87
C THR A 594 -22.93 -3.59 -22.36
N TYR A 595 -21.89 -3.42 -23.16
CA TYR A 595 -21.93 -3.46 -24.61
C TYR A 595 -20.98 -4.55 -25.11
N ASN A 596 -21.42 -5.36 -26.07
CA ASN A 596 -20.59 -6.39 -26.71
C ASN A 596 -19.76 -5.89 -27.90
N ARG A 597 -19.53 -4.57 -27.95
CA ARG A 597 -18.68 -3.87 -28.90
C ARG A 597 -17.99 -2.69 -28.19
N PRO A 598 -16.84 -2.21 -28.67
CA PRO A 598 -16.34 -0.90 -28.29
C PRO A 598 -17.31 0.18 -28.78
N LEU A 599 -17.77 1.05 -27.90
CA LEU A 599 -18.53 2.24 -28.29
C LEU A 599 -17.61 3.25 -28.98
N GLU A 600 -18.17 3.97 -29.96
CA GLU A 600 -17.50 5.17 -30.48
C GLU A 600 -17.44 6.25 -29.41
N HIS A 601 -16.57 7.24 -29.60
CA HIS A 601 -16.32 8.25 -28.58
C HIS A 601 -17.60 9.01 -28.18
N ALA A 602 -18.36 9.48 -29.16
CA ALA A 602 -19.63 10.20 -28.95
C ALA A 602 -20.68 9.33 -28.25
N GLU A 603 -20.78 8.06 -28.64
CA GLU A 603 -21.69 7.08 -28.02
C GLU A 603 -21.33 6.84 -26.55
N ARG A 604 -20.04 6.66 -26.25
CA ARG A 604 -19.54 6.51 -24.87
C ARG A 604 -19.84 7.75 -24.04
N LYS A 605 -19.51 8.94 -24.55
CA LYS A 605 -19.70 10.21 -23.87
C LYS A 605 -21.17 10.50 -23.59
N ALA A 606 -22.06 10.16 -24.51
CA ALA A 606 -23.49 10.29 -24.28
C ALA A 606 -23.94 9.46 -23.06
N VAL A 607 -23.48 8.20 -22.95
CA VAL A 607 -23.80 7.34 -21.78
C VAL A 607 -23.17 7.88 -20.50
N GLU A 608 -21.91 8.33 -20.54
CA GLU A 608 -21.24 8.94 -19.38
C GLU A 608 -21.95 10.21 -18.92
N ALA A 609 -22.31 11.12 -19.83
CA ALA A 609 -23.04 12.35 -19.54
C ALA A 609 -24.43 12.06 -18.94
N MET A 610 -25.13 11.04 -19.43
CA MET A 610 -26.41 10.60 -18.86
C MET A 610 -26.22 10.15 -17.39
N LEU A 611 -25.24 9.29 -17.13
CA LEU A 611 -24.96 8.77 -15.79
C LEU A 611 -24.46 9.86 -14.84
N LEU A 612 -23.60 10.78 -15.31
CA LEU A 612 -23.12 11.94 -14.56
C LEU A 612 -24.27 12.90 -14.24
N GLY A 613 -25.18 13.14 -15.19
CA GLY A 613 -26.35 13.99 -14.99
C GLY A 613 -27.30 13.40 -13.95
N LYS A 614 -27.65 12.11 -14.10
CA LYS A 614 -28.53 11.36 -13.19
C LYS A 614 -27.98 11.30 -11.77
N TYR A 615 -26.74 10.84 -11.63
CA TYR A 615 -26.18 10.54 -10.31
C TYR A 615 -25.44 11.69 -9.68
N LYS A 616 -24.67 12.49 -10.43
CA LYS A 616 -23.82 13.55 -9.88
C LYS A 616 -24.38 14.96 -10.09
N SER A 617 -25.48 15.11 -10.82
CA SER A 617 -26.06 16.42 -11.19
C SER A 617 -25.06 17.31 -11.95
N THR A 618 -24.22 16.72 -12.80
CA THR A 618 -23.16 17.39 -13.56
C THR A 618 -23.10 16.86 -15.00
N GLY A 619 -22.47 17.60 -15.91
CA GLY A 619 -22.24 17.17 -17.30
C GLY A 619 -23.19 17.82 -18.31
N ALA A 620 -22.93 17.56 -19.59
CA ALA A 620 -23.54 18.27 -20.73
C ALA A 620 -25.06 18.12 -20.88
N LEU A 621 -25.66 17.08 -20.29
CA LEU A 621 -27.09 16.77 -20.44
C LEU A 621 -27.96 17.30 -19.29
N MET A 622 -27.45 18.27 -18.53
CA MET A 622 -28.19 18.93 -17.44
C MET A 622 -29.18 20.00 -17.93
N ASP A 623 -29.01 20.47 -19.17
CA ASP A 623 -29.89 21.47 -19.76
C ASP A 623 -31.25 20.87 -20.15
N ASP A 624 -32.25 21.74 -20.25
CA ASP A 624 -33.56 21.43 -20.81
C ASP A 624 -33.67 22.16 -22.16
N ALA A 625 -33.13 21.56 -23.23
CA ALA A 625 -33.20 22.16 -24.55
C ALA A 625 -34.64 22.33 -25.09
N GLY A 626 -35.63 21.71 -24.44
CA GLY A 626 -37.05 21.75 -24.80
C GLY A 626 -37.89 22.78 -24.06
N ASP A 627 -37.37 23.41 -23.01
CA ASP A 627 -38.14 24.24 -22.05
C ASP A 627 -39.41 23.52 -21.52
N ASP A 628 -39.38 22.18 -21.39
CA ASP A 628 -40.50 21.35 -20.90
C ASP A 628 -40.38 20.92 -19.43
N GLY A 629 -39.34 21.40 -18.74
CA GLY A 629 -39.03 21.15 -17.34
C GLY A 629 -38.28 19.85 -17.08
N ILE A 630 -37.90 19.12 -18.13
CA ILE A 630 -37.25 17.81 -18.05
C ILE A 630 -35.82 17.95 -18.59
N ALA A 631 -34.83 17.52 -17.80
CA ALA A 631 -33.43 17.55 -18.22
C ALA A 631 -33.16 16.54 -19.35
N ASP A 632 -32.23 16.88 -20.23
CA ASP A 632 -31.95 16.10 -21.44
C ASP A 632 -31.37 14.70 -21.12
N TRP A 633 -30.69 14.52 -19.99
CA TRP A 633 -30.25 13.19 -19.53
C TRP A 633 -31.43 12.24 -19.24
N TRP A 634 -32.54 12.76 -18.72
CA TRP A 634 -33.73 11.95 -18.43
C TRP A 634 -34.49 11.61 -19.71
N LYS A 635 -34.55 12.55 -20.66
CA LYS A 635 -35.07 12.29 -22.01
C LYS A 635 -34.26 11.20 -22.71
N MET A 636 -32.94 11.21 -22.53
CA MET A 636 -32.04 10.19 -23.07
C MET A 636 -32.27 8.82 -22.44
N GLU A 637 -32.49 8.74 -21.12
CA GLU A 637 -32.73 7.48 -20.40
C GLU A 637 -34.04 6.78 -20.83
N TYR A 638 -35.11 7.55 -21.02
CA TYR A 638 -36.46 7.04 -21.27
C TYR A 638 -36.95 7.22 -22.72
N ALA A 639 -36.14 7.78 -23.61
CA ALA A 639 -36.54 8.19 -24.96
C ALA A 639 -37.85 9.03 -24.96
N ALA A 640 -38.09 9.80 -23.89
CA ALA A 640 -39.31 10.57 -23.68
C ALA A 640 -39.23 11.89 -24.48
N VAL A 641 -39.63 11.83 -25.76
CA VAL A 641 -39.56 12.98 -26.66
C VAL A 641 -40.66 14.01 -26.33
N GLY A 642 -40.32 15.01 -25.51
CA GLY A 642 -40.75 16.40 -25.71
C GLY A 642 -42.18 16.82 -25.36
N LEU A 643 -42.86 16.18 -24.40
CA LEU A 643 -44.02 16.79 -23.73
C LEU A 643 -44.08 16.33 -22.26
N GLY A 644 -43.51 17.09 -21.33
CA GLY A 644 -43.65 16.83 -19.88
C GLY A 644 -45.10 16.82 -19.35
N GLN A 645 -46.09 17.11 -20.19
CA GLN A 645 -47.52 17.03 -19.88
C GLN A 645 -48.18 15.73 -20.40
N GLY A 646 -47.43 14.83 -21.03
CA GLY A 646 -47.89 13.48 -21.35
C GLY A 646 -47.97 12.62 -20.09
N ASP A 647 -48.66 11.49 -20.19
CA ASP A 647 -48.81 10.45 -19.17
C ASP A 647 -48.68 9.13 -19.95
N ALA A 648 -47.47 8.58 -19.97
CA ALA A 648 -47.07 7.58 -20.95
C ALA A 648 -47.49 6.14 -20.59
N ASP A 649 -47.69 5.84 -19.31
CA ASP A 649 -48.21 4.56 -18.80
C ASP A 649 -49.70 4.62 -18.39
N SER A 650 -50.29 5.82 -18.34
CA SER A 650 -51.68 6.08 -17.97
C SER A 650 -52.02 5.76 -16.51
N ASP A 651 -51.06 5.92 -15.59
CA ASP A 651 -51.30 5.74 -14.14
C ASP A 651 -51.95 6.96 -13.47
N GLY A 652 -51.81 8.14 -14.07
CA GLY A 652 -52.33 9.41 -13.58
C GLY A 652 -51.26 10.44 -13.19
N LEU A 653 -49.96 10.10 -13.26
CA LEU A 653 -48.83 11.03 -13.20
C LEU A 653 -48.45 11.48 -14.61
N SER A 654 -48.14 12.77 -14.76
CA SER A 654 -47.51 13.25 -15.98
C SER A 654 -46.02 12.93 -16.00
N ASN A 655 -45.41 12.81 -17.18
CA ASN A 655 -43.97 12.58 -17.35
C ASN A 655 -43.11 13.60 -16.57
N LEU A 656 -43.57 14.84 -16.38
CA LEU A 656 -42.91 15.83 -15.52
C LEU A 656 -43.05 15.50 -14.03
N GLU A 657 -44.22 15.05 -13.58
CA GLU A 657 -44.42 14.58 -12.21
C GLU A 657 -43.59 13.32 -11.95
N GLU A 658 -43.45 12.44 -12.93
CA GLU A 658 -42.58 11.27 -12.83
C GLU A 658 -41.11 11.65 -12.81
N TYR A 659 -40.68 12.64 -13.61
CA TYR A 659 -39.34 13.21 -13.52
C TYR A 659 -39.06 13.80 -12.12
N ILE A 660 -40.02 14.55 -11.55
CA ILE A 660 -39.91 15.14 -10.21
C ILE A 660 -39.85 14.05 -9.13
N ASN A 661 -40.68 13.02 -9.26
CA ASN A 661 -40.77 11.90 -8.32
C ASN A 661 -39.79 10.76 -8.64
N LYS A 662 -38.98 10.90 -9.69
CA LYS A 662 -37.97 9.93 -10.16
C LYS A 662 -38.55 8.54 -10.44
N THR A 663 -39.81 8.47 -10.84
CA THR A 663 -40.51 7.25 -11.25
C THR A 663 -40.34 7.00 -12.74
N ASN A 664 -40.77 5.83 -13.22
CA ASN A 664 -40.63 5.40 -14.61
C ASN A 664 -41.84 5.78 -15.47
N PRO A 665 -41.69 6.66 -16.47
CA PRO A 665 -42.77 7.10 -17.36
C PRO A 665 -43.49 6.04 -18.19
N TYR A 666 -43.07 4.79 -18.12
CA TYR A 666 -43.67 3.70 -18.86
C TYR A 666 -44.09 2.52 -17.98
N ASP A 667 -44.14 2.69 -16.65
CA ASP A 667 -44.44 1.62 -15.69
C ASP A 667 -45.24 2.15 -14.49
N ILE A 668 -46.50 1.72 -14.41
CA ILE A 668 -47.50 2.12 -13.40
C ILE A 668 -47.11 1.81 -11.95
N ASP A 669 -46.07 1.02 -11.77
CA ASP A 669 -45.54 0.48 -10.52
C ASP A 669 -44.02 0.39 -10.71
N THR A 670 -43.33 1.47 -10.34
CA THR A 670 -41.91 1.71 -10.66
C THR A 670 -40.98 0.70 -9.98
N ASP A 671 -41.29 0.29 -8.75
CA ASP A 671 -40.48 -0.69 -8.00
C ASP A 671 -41.02 -2.13 -8.07
N GLY A 672 -42.22 -2.32 -8.59
CA GLY A 672 -42.81 -3.61 -8.89
C GLY A 672 -43.33 -4.34 -7.66
N ASP A 673 -43.63 -3.64 -6.56
CA ASP A 673 -44.11 -4.24 -5.30
C ASP A 673 -45.62 -4.52 -5.29
N GLY A 674 -46.34 -4.07 -6.33
CA GLY A 674 -47.77 -4.26 -6.51
C GLY A 674 -48.62 -3.07 -6.08
N LEU A 675 -48.01 -2.02 -5.53
CA LEU A 675 -48.59 -0.70 -5.33
C LEU A 675 -48.30 0.18 -6.56
N THR A 676 -49.21 1.07 -6.93
CA THR A 676 -48.98 1.97 -8.08
C THR A 676 -48.35 3.28 -7.64
N ASP A 677 -47.49 3.89 -8.46
CA ASP A 677 -46.77 5.12 -8.12
C ASP A 677 -47.71 6.24 -7.62
N THR A 678 -48.81 6.46 -8.34
CA THR A 678 -49.85 7.44 -7.95
C THR A 678 -50.44 7.16 -6.56
N TRP A 679 -50.65 5.89 -6.20
CA TRP A 679 -51.24 5.48 -4.93
C TRP A 679 -50.27 5.74 -3.78
N GLU A 680 -49.02 5.35 -3.94
CA GLU A 680 -48.00 5.51 -2.91
C GLU A 680 -47.76 6.99 -2.60
N LEU A 681 -47.59 7.82 -3.63
CA LEU A 681 -47.46 9.28 -3.47
C LEU A 681 -48.68 9.89 -2.75
N SER A 682 -49.88 9.38 -3.02
CA SER A 682 -51.11 9.88 -2.38
C SER A 682 -51.24 9.50 -0.90
N ASN A 683 -50.60 8.41 -0.48
CA ASN A 683 -50.60 7.92 0.90
C ASN A 683 -49.31 8.24 1.66
N GLY A 684 -48.31 8.86 1.00
CA GLY A 684 -47.03 9.23 1.60
C GLY A 684 -45.99 8.10 1.64
N TRP A 685 -46.18 7.07 0.81
CA TRP A 685 -45.27 5.94 0.61
C TRP A 685 -44.28 6.26 -0.53
N ASN A 686 -43.23 5.45 -0.70
CA ASN A 686 -42.13 5.77 -1.61
C ASN A 686 -42.15 4.87 -2.86
N PRO A 687 -42.56 5.39 -4.05
CA PRO A 687 -42.75 4.61 -5.29
C PRO A 687 -41.46 4.14 -5.97
N ARG A 688 -40.39 4.01 -5.21
CA ARG A 688 -39.05 3.60 -5.69
C ARG A 688 -38.42 2.59 -4.74
N ARG A 689 -39.18 2.07 -3.78
CA ARG A 689 -38.71 1.14 -2.77
C ARG A 689 -39.88 0.28 -2.32
N ASP A 690 -39.77 -1.02 -2.62
CA ASP A 690 -40.58 -2.09 -2.05
C ASP A 690 -40.71 -1.93 -0.52
N ASP A 691 -41.79 -1.26 -0.11
CA ASP A 691 -42.18 -1.04 1.26
C ASP A 691 -43.44 -1.83 1.63
N SER A 692 -43.94 -2.64 0.68
CA SER A 692 -44.96 -3.67 0.88
C SER A 692 -44.64 -4.67 2.00
N ALA A 693 -43.36 -4.94 2.27
CA ALA A 693 -42.88 -5.92 3.25
C ALA A 693 -42.48 -5.33 4.63
N ILE A 694 -42.82 -4.07 4.92
CA ILE A 694 -42.48 -3.43 6.19
C ILE A 694 -43.48 -3.82 7.29
N ASP A 695 -42.97 -4.37 8.39
CA ASP A 695 -43.69 -4.56 9.67
C ASP A 695 -43.46 -3.32 10.55
N ILE A 696 -44.47 -2.45 10.65
CA ILE A 696 -44.33 -1.10 11.23
C ILE A 696 -44.31 -1.13 12.76
N ASP A 697 -45.14 -1.97 13.38
CA ASP A 697 -45.27 -2.09 14.82
C ASP A 697 -44.45 -3.24 15.43
N SER A 698 -43.73 -3.97 14.57
CA SER A 698 -42.76 -5.02 14.91
C SER A 698 -43.39 -6.22 15.59
N ASP A 699 -44.59 -6.60 15.15
CA ASP A 699 -45.36 -7.69 15.73
C ASP A 699 -45.21 -9.03 15.01
N GLY A 700 -44.60 -9.03 13.83
CA GLY A 700 -44.36 -10.20 12.98
C GLY A 700 -45.23 -10.27 11.72
N LEU A 701 -46.10 -9.29 11.46
CA LEU A 701 -46.86 -9.16 10.22
C LEU A 701 -46.36 -8.00 9.37
N ASP A 702 -46.23 -8.21 8.05
CA ASP A 702 -46.01 -7.09 7.14
C ASP A 702 -47.29 -6.26 6.94
N SER A 703 -47.12 -4.97 6.64
CA SER A 703 -48.24 -4.01 6.49
C SER A 703 -49.30 -4.48 5.47
N VAL A 704 -48.90 -5.27 4.46
CA VAL A 704 -49.83 -5.86 3.49
C VAL A 704 -50.68 -6.96 4.13
N LYS A 705 -50.06 -7.88 4.88
CA LYS A 705 -50.72 -8.96 5.62
C LYS A 705 -51.66 -8.41 6.69
N GLU A 706 -51.25 -7.37 7.40
CA GLU A 706 -52.08 -6.71 8.39
C GLU A 706 -53.37 -6.14 7.78
N MET A 707 -53.25 -5.53 6.60
CA MET A 707 -54.40 -5.03 5.85
C MET A 707 -55.30 -6.16 5.32
N GLU A 708 -54.76 -7.33 4.99
CA GLU A 708 -55.57 -8.53 4.66
C GLU A 708 -56.34 -9.06 5.87
N LEU A 709 -55.69 -9.10 7.04
CA LEU A 709 -56.24 -9.59 8.31
C LEU A 709 -57.16 -8.55 8.97
N LYS A 710 -57.07 -7.28 8.55
CA LYS A 710 -57.77 -6.11 9.11
C LYS A 710 -57.34 -5.76 10.52
N THR A 711 -56.10 -6.08 10.84
CA THR A 711 -55.37 -5.57 12.01
C THR A 711 -54.91 -4.14 11.73
N ASP A 712 -54.37 -3.45 12.73
CA ASP A 712 -53.94 -2.05 12.66
C ASP A 712 -52.41 -1.98 12.52
N PRO A 713 -51.85 -1.58 11.34
CA PRO A 713 -50.42 -1.62 11.10
C PRO A 713 -49.54 -0.77 12.02
N ASP A 714 -50.14 0.13 12.78
CA ASP A 714 -49.43 0.95 13.76
C ASP A 714 -49.55 0.37 15.20
N ARG A 715 -50.15 -0.80 15.39
CA ARG A 715 -50.52 -1.35 16.69
C ARG A 715 -50.48 -2.89 16.73
N ALA A 716 -49.38 -3.37 17.31
CA ALA A 716 -49.05 -4.78 17.46
C ALA A 716 -50.12 -5.68 18.13
N ASP A 717 -51.11 -5.14 18.83
CA ASP A 717 -52.16 -5.91 19.51
C ASP A 717 -53.47 -5.23 19.17
N SER A 718 -54.14 -5.66 18.10
CA SER A 718 -55.32 -5.01 17.56
C SER A 718 -56.52 -5.12 18.50
N ASP A 719 -56.69 -6.25 19.17
CA ASP A 719 -57.88 -6.58 19.94
C ASP A 719 -57.79 -6.28 21.45
N GLY A 720 -56.59 -6.00 21.94
CA GLY A 720 -56.26 -5.61 23.30
C GLY A 720 -56.21 -6.76 24.30
N ASP A 721 -55.85 -7.98 23.91
CA ASP A 721 -55.77 -9.14 24.80
C ASP A 721 -54.37 -9.48 25.34
N PHE A 722 -53.39 -8.64 25.02
CA PHE A 722 -51.97 -8.72 25.40
C PHE A 722 -51.14 -9.75 24.62
N MET A 723 -51.71 -10.42 23.62
CA MET A 723 -50.95 -11.14 22.58
C MET A 723 -50.87 -10.24 21.34
N ASN A 724 -49.82 -10.40 20.54
CA ASN A 724 -49.64 -9.56 19.36
C ASN A 724 -50.20 -10.24 18.09
N ASP A 725 -50.62 -9.47 17.10
CA ASP A 725 -51.39 -9.98 15.96
C ASP A 725 -50.55 -10.98 15.15
N GLY A 726 -49.25 -10.73 15.02
CA GLY A 726 -48.29 -11.64 14.40
C GLY A 726 -48.14 -12.99 15.09
N TRP A 727 -48.01 -13.03 16.42
CA TRP A 727 -47.93 -14.29 17.16
C TRP A 727 -49.23 -15.06 17.09
N GLU A 728 -50.37 -14.38 17.19
CA GLU A 728 -51.68 -15.00 17.06
C GLU A 728 -51.88 -15.61 15.67
N TYR A 729 -51.50 -14.89 14.61
CA TYR A 729 -51.54 -15.41 13.25
C TYR A 729 -50.67 -16.66 13.07
N LEU A 730 -49.44 -16.66 13.59
CA LEU A 730 -48.51 -17.80 13.52
C LEU A 730 -49.03 -19.02 14.29
N ASN A 731 -49.66 -18.80 15.45
CA ASN A 731 -50.27 -19.85 16.27
C ASN A 731 -51.69 -20.26 15.81
N GLN A 732 -52.14 -19.74 14.66
CA GLN A 732 -53.46 -19.96 14.06
C GLN A 732 -54.61 -19.59 15.01
N LEU A 733 -54.38 -18.61 15.87
CA LEU A 733 -55.38 -17.90 16.65
C LEU A 733 -55.94 -16.76 15.79
N ASN A 734 -56.87 -15.97 16.34
CA ASN A 734 -57.54 -14.92 15.60
C ASN A 734 -57.20 -13.53 16.19
N PRO A 735 -56.35 -12.73 15.51
CA PRO A 735 -55.87 -11.41 15.98
C PRO A 735 -56.93 -10.33 16.25
N LEU A 736 -58.20 -10.65 16.05
CA LEU A 736 -59.33 -9.75 16.23
C LEU A 736 -60.27 -10.23 17.35
N LEU A 737 -59.88 -11.23 18.13
CA LEU A 737 -60.72 -11.86 19.15
C LEU A 737 -59.94 -12.30 20.40
N ASN A 738 -60.20 -11.59 21.50
CA ASN A 738 -59.60 -11.90 22.80
C ASN A 738 -59.83 -13.35 23.22
N ASP A 739 -58.78 -14.16 23.10
CA ASP A 739 -58.77 -15.59 23.39
C ASP A 739 -57.66 -16.04 24.33
N SER A 740 -56.90 -15.09 24.90
CA SER A 740 -55.88 -15.24 25.96
C SER A 740 -56.09 -16.29 27.08
N ASN A 741 -57.33 -16.71 27.36
CA ASN A 741 -57.66 -17.69 28.41
C ASN A 741 -57.98 -19.10 27.90
N GLN A 742 -57.85 -19.36 26.59
CA GLN A 742 -58.02 -20.68 26.02
C GLN A 742 -56.75 -21.52 26.21
N ASP A 743 -56.92 -22.84 26.15
CA ASP A 743 -55.87 -23.87 26.29
C ASP A 743 -56.20 -24.92 25.22
N PRO A 744 -55.75 -24.71 23.97
CA PRO A 744 -56.17 -25.52 22.82
C PRO A 744 -55.60 -26.94 22.83
N ASP A 745 -54.37 -27.14 23.30
CA ASP A 745 -53.65 -28.41 23.28
C ASP A 745 -53.74 -29.23 24.58
N LYS A 746 -54.15 -28.60 25.69
CA LYS A 746 -54.45 -29.19 27.00
C LYS A 746 -53.24 -29.72 27.73
N ASP A 747 -52.10 -29.07 27.55
CA ASP A 747 -50.88 -29.35 28.33
C ASP A 747 -50.94 -28.73 29.73
N GLY A 748 -51.74 -27.67 29.91
CA GLY A 748 -51.93 -26.94 31.16
C GLY A 748 -51.58 -25.46 31.09
N LEU A 749 -50.97 -24.99 30.00
CA LEU A 749 -50.71 -23.59 29.68
C LEU A 749 -51.91 -23.00 28.90
N LYS A 750 -52.16 -21.70 29.07
CA LYS A 750 -53.15 -20.98 28.25
C LYS A 750 -52.44 -20.21 27.14
N ASN A 751 -53.15 -19.77 26.11
CA ASN A 751 -52.61 -18.93 25.02
C ASN A 751 -51.69 -17.79 25.53
N LEU A 752 -52.09 -17.07 26.58
CA LEU A 752 -51.25 -16.02 27.16
C LEU A 752 -50.01 -16.56 27.90
N ASP A 753 -50.13 -17.68 28.59
CA ASP A 753 -48.98 -18.33 29.24
C ASP A 753 -48.00 -18.87 28.16
N GLU A 754 -48.51 -19.37 27.04
CA GLU A 754 -47.72 -19.84 25.90
C GLU A 754 -47.06 -18.67 25.18
N PHE A 755 -47.77 -17.57 24.97
CA PHE A 755 -47.19 -16.32 24.44
C PHE A 755 -46.05 -15.81 25.33
N LEU A 756 -46.22 -15.84 26.65
CA LEU A 756 -45.18 -15.38 27.59
C LEU A 756 -43.95 -16.30 27.65
N ASN A 757 -44.12 -17.58 27.35
CA ASN A 757 -43.03 -18.57 27.32
C ASN A 757 -42.55 -18.90 25.90
N ASN A 758 -43.10 -18.24 24.86
CA ASN A 758 -42.83 -18.48 23.44
C ASN A 758 -43.09 -19.92 22.98
N THR A 759 -44.00 -20.64 23.63
CA THR A 759 -44.39 -22.00 23.27
C THR A 759 -45.57 -22.02 22.29
N LEU A 760 -45.84 -23.18 21.70
CA LEU A 760 -46.83 -23.33 20.62
C LEU A 760 -48.24 -23.56 21.17
N ALA A 761 -49.17 -22.64 20.88
CA ALA A 761 -50.55 -22.68 21.40
C ALA A 761 -51.40 -23.90 21.05
N GLN A 762 -50.88 -24.78 20.20
CA GLN A 762 -51.56 -25.97 19.71
C GLN A 762 -50.70 -27.24 19.82
N ASN A 763 -49.54 -27.16 20.50
CA ASN A 763 -48.63 -28.29 20.62
C ASN A 763 -47.94 -28.32 21.99
N ALA A 764 -48.29 -29.35 22.77
CA ALA A 764 -47.88 -29.54 24.16
C ALA A 764 -46.38 -29.82 24.40
N ASP A 765 -45.57 -29.84 23.34
CA ASP A 765 -44.16 -30.23 23.29
C ASP A 765 -43.55 -29.47 22.11
N SER A 766 -43.09 -28.24 22.39
CA SER A 766 -42.70 -27.24 21.39
C SER A 766 -41.40 -27.60 20.69
N ASP A 767 -40.45 -28.23 21.39
CA ASP A 767 -39.12 -28.60 20.87
C ASP A 767 -38.99 -30.07 20.42
N MET A 768 -40.07 -30.85 20.61
CA MET A 768 -40.24 -32.23 20.19
C MET A 768 -39.26 -33.21 20.85
N ASP A 769 -38.80 -32.93 22.06
CA ASP A 769 -37.88 -33.79 22.79
C ASP A 769 -38.58 -34.88 23.65
N SER A 770 -39.92 -34.89 23.62
CA SER A 770 -40.83 -35.75 24.39
C SER A 770 -41.04 -35.36 25.85
N LEU A 771 -40.48 -34.25 26.31
CA LEU A 771 -40.93 -33.51 27.48
C LEU A 771 -42.04 -32.55 27.03
N SER A 772 -42.92 -32.16 27.95
CA SER A 772 -43.98 -31.20 27.63
C SER A 772 -43.59 -29.84 28.15
N ASP A 773 -43.98 -28.78 27.46
CA ASP A 773 -43.64 -27.40 27.80
C ASP A 773 -43.96 -27.08 29.27
N SER A 774 -45.17 -27.46 29.73
CA SER A 774 -45.57 -27.31 31.14
C SER A 774 -44.66 -28.05 32.14
N TRP A 775 -44.09 -29.20 31.78
CA TRP A 775 -43.21 -29.98 32.66
C TRP A 775 -41.83 -29.34 32.76
N GLU A 776 -41.30 -28.88 31.63
CA GLU A 776 -39.98 -28.24 31.57
C GLU A 776 -39.98 -26.94 32.36
N ILE A 777 -41.00 -26.10 32.16
CA ILE A 777 -41.19 -24.87 32.94
C ILE A 777 -41.29 -25.17 34.44
N ASP A 778 -42.04 -26.20 34.84
CA ASP A 778 -42.19 -26.59 36.26
C ASP A 778 -40.87 -27.10 36.88
N ASN A 779 -39.95 -27.63 36.08
CA ASN A 779 -38.63 -28.14 36.52
C ASN A 779 -37.49 -27.14 36.25
N GLY A 780 -37.79 -25.96 35.70
CA GLY A 780 -36.80 -24.91 35.40
C GLY A 780 -35.96 -25.16 34.16
N TRP A 781 -36.43 -26.00 33.25
CA TRP A 781 -35.85 -26.27 31.93
C TRP A 781 -36.47 -25.32 30.90
N ASP A 782 -35.76 -25.09 29.79
CA ASP A 782 -36.25 -24.23 28.70
C ASP A 782 -37.08 -25.07 27.71
N PRO A 783 -38.41 -24.86 27.59
CA PRO A 783 -39.31 -25.68 26.77
C PRO A 783 -39.10 -25.53 25.24
N LEU A 784 -38.14 -24.70 24.83
CA LEU A 784 -37.80 -24.48 23.43
C LEU A 784 -36.45 -25.10 23.05
N LYS A 785 -35.82 -25.81 23.99
CA LYS A 785 -34.45 -26.30 23.89
C LYS A 785 -34.43 -27.81 24.05
N ASN A 786 -34.42 -28.47 22.90
CA ASN A 786 -34.40 -29.92 22.82
C ASN A 786 -33.27 -30.48 23.67
N ALA A 787 -33.59 -31.08 24.83
CA ALA A 787 -32.58 -31.45 25.81
C ALA A 787 -31.64 -32.56 25.30
N MET A 788 -32.02 -33.28 24.24
CA MET A 788 -31.17 -34.27 23.59
C MET A 788 -30.12 -33.67 22.64
N GLU A 789 -30.22 -32.38 22.33
CA GLU A 789 -29.29 -31.65 21.45
C GLU A 789 -28.68 -30.41 22.13
N ASN A 790 -29.37 -29.83 23.11
CA ASN A 790 -28.93 -28.67 23.85
C ASN A 790 -27.82 -29.04 24.84
N ASP A 791 -26.84 -28.16 24.97
CA ASP A 791 -25.67 -28.25 25.85
C ASP A 791 -25.56 -26.87 26.51
N SER A 792 -26.16 -26.76 27.69
CA SER A 792 -26.49 -25.49 28.34
C SER A 792 -25.28 -24.74 28.88
N ASP A 793 -24.22 -25.45 29.28
CA ASP A 793 -22.98 -24.86 29.77
C ASP A 793 -21.82 -24.94 28.75
N SER A 794 -22.06 -25.58 27.61
CA SER A 794 -21.14 -25.69 26.47
C SER A 794 -19.86 -26.44 26.78
N ASP A 795 -19.93 -27.45 27.66
CA ASP A 795 -18.79 -28.32 27.98
C ASP A 795 -18.62 -29.48 26.98
N GLY A 796 -19.64 -29.80 26.21
CA GLY A 796 -19.66 -30.88 25.22
C GLY A 796 -20.52 -32.09 25.60
N LEU A 797 -21.19 -32.08 26.75
CA LEU A 797 -22.29 -32.99 27.10
C LEU A 797 -23.63 -32.31 26.84
N THR A 798 -24.59 -33.05 26.29
CA THR A 798 -25.97 -32.53 26.18
C THR A 798 -26.66 -32.50 27.55
N ASP A 799 -27.62 -31.60 27.76
CA ASP A 799 -28.42 -31.50 28.99
C ASP A 799 -29.03 -32.86 29.39
N PHE A 800 -29.41 -33.67 28.38
CA PHE A 800 -29.88 -35.04 28.58
C PHE A 800 -28.77 -36.03 29.00
N GLU A 801 -27.57 -35.89 28.47
CA GLU A 801 -26.39 -36.66 28.90
C GLU A 801 -25.99 -36.28 30.33
N GLU A 802 -25.98 -35.00 30.65
CA GLU A 802 -25.71 -34.52 32.00
C GLU A 802 -26.75 -35.01 33.00
N PHE A 803 -28.03 -34.96 32.65
CA PHE A 803 -29.10 -35.59 33.43
C PHE A 803 -28.85 -37.09 33.66
N ARG A 804 -28.25 -37.78 32.69
CA ARG A 804 -27.92 -39.21 32.78
C ARG A 804 -26.66 -39.48 33.61
N TYR A 805 -25.65 -38.63 33.55
CA TYR A 805 -24.42 -38.72 34.35
C TYR A 805 -24.60 -38.16 35.76
N GLY A 806 -25.64 -37.36 35.99
CA GLY A 806 -25.96 -36.72 37.26
C GLY A 806 -25.16 -35.44 37.51
N THR A 807 -24.60 -34.86 36.45
CA THR A 807 -23.88 -33.57 36.44
C THR A 807 -24.87 -32.40 36.36
N ASP A 808 -24.40 -31.18 36.61
CA ASP A 808 -25.22 -29.97 36.64
C ASP A 808 -25.19 -29.25 35.29
N ILE A 809 -26.34 -29.22 34.61
CA ILE A 809 -26.55 -28.62 33.26
C ILE A 809 -26.11 -27.15 33.10
N ALA A 810 -25.72 -26.50 34.18
CA ALA A 810 -25.25 -25.12 34.18
C ALA A 810 -23.78 -24.98 34.58
N SER A 811 -23.04 -26.08 34.72
CA SER A 811 -21.71 -26.12 35.33
C SER A 811 -20.76 -27.09 34.62
N VAL A 812 -19.92 -26.50 33.76
CA VAL A 812 -18.85 -27.17 32.97
C VAL A 812 -17.98 -28.15 33.78
N ASP A 813 -17.87 -27.95 35.09
CA ASP A 813 -17.10 -28.76 36.03
C ASP A 813 -17.97 -28.91 37.31
N THR A 814 -18.72 -30.03 37.39
CA THR A 814 -19.72 -30.24 38.45
C THR A 814 -19.07 -30.33 39.82
N ASP A 815 -17.90 -30.96 39.94
CA ASP A 815 -17.26 -31.25 41.22
C ASP A 815 -16.17 -30.24 41.64
N ASN A 816 -15.86 -29.30 40.74
CA ASN A 816 -14.94 -28.19 40.88
C ASN A 816 -13.47 -28.60 41.06
N ASP A 817 -13.01 -29.65 40.38
CA ASP A 817 -11.63 -30.11 40.41
C ASP A 817 -10.72 -29.58 39.29
N LYS A 818 -11.31 -28.83 38.36
CA LYS A 818 -10.74 -28.17 37.16
C LYS A 818 -10.65 -29.05 35.91
N ILE A 819 -11.18 -30.26 35.92
CA ILE A 819 -11.45 -31.03 34.71
C ILE A 819 -12.93 -30.82 34.35
N SER A 820 -13.28 -30.70 33.06
CA SER A 820 -14.68 -30.56 32.67
C SER A 820 -15.40 -31.92 32.75
N ASP A 821 -16.70 -31.91 32.99
CA ASP A 821 -17.49 -33.15 33.08
C ASP A 821 -17.38 -33.94 31.76
N ALA A 822 -17.41 -33.25 30.62
CA ALA A 822 -17.15 -33.82 29.30
C ALA A 822 -15.75 -34.45 29.15
N ASP A 823 -14.69 -33.78 29.61
CA ASP A 823 -13.32 -34.30 29.55
C ASP A 823 -13.13 -35.50 30.47
N GLU A 824 -13.76 -35.51 31.64
CA GLU A 824 -13.73 -36.66 32.55
C GLU A 824 -14.44 -37.86 31.94
N VAL A 825 -15.65 -37.68 31.39
CA VAL A 825 -16.38 -38.74 30.70
C VAL A 825 -15.58 -39.30 29.51
N LYS A 826 -14.93 -38.43 28.74
CA LYS A 826 -14.10 -38.83 27.60
C LYS A 826 -12.85 -39.62 28.01
N ASN A 827 -12.21 -39.24 29.12
CA ASN A 827 -11.00 -39.89 29.63
C ASN A 827 -11.29 -41.00 30.66
N ASN A 828 -12.56 -41.39 30.85
CA ASN A 828 -13.01 -42.38 31.82
C ASN A 828 -12.70 -42.05 33.30
N LEU A 829 -12.58 -40.76 33.62
CA LEU A 829 -12.57 -40.24 34.98
C LEU A 829 -14.02 -40.10 35.50
N ASN A 830 -14.18 -39.63 36.74
CA ASN A 830 -15.49 -39.58 37.39
C ASN A 830 -15.95 -38.13 37.64
N PRO A 831 -16.92 -37.61 36.85
CA PRO A 831 -17.35 -36.19 36.85
C PRO A 831 -18.07 -35.71 38.11
N LEU A 832 -18.02 -36.49 39.18
CA LEU A 832 -18.67 -36.23 40.46
C LEU A 832 -17.70 -36.41 41.64
N ALA A 833 -16.41 -36.65 41.38
CA ALA A 833 -15.41 -36.79 42.43
C ALA A 833 -14.05 -36.21 42.05
N ASN A 834 -13.67 -35.15 42.77
CA ASN A 834 -12.38 -34.47 42.66
C ASN A 834 -11.18 -35.44 42.68
N ASP A 835 -10.68 -35.76 41.49
CA ASP A 835 -9.60 -36.70 41.22
C ASP A 835 -8.49 -36.11 40.33
N ALA A 836 -8.58 -34.81 39.97
CA ALA A 836 -7.58 -34.06 39.20
C ALA A 836 -6.12 -34.17 39.68
N ASP A 837 -5.90 -34.37 40.99
CA ASP A 837 -4.57 -34.48 41.60
C ASP A 837 -4.08 -35.95 41.73
N ASP A 838 -4.89 -36.94 41.35
CA ASP A 838 -4.50 -38.35 41.35
C ASP A 838 -3.55 -38.65 40.16
N ASP A 839 -2.66 -39.63 40.36
CA ASP A 839 -1.65 -40.12 39.40
C ASP A 839 -1.80 -41.66 39.33
N PRO A 840 -2.78 -42.17 38.54
CA PRO A 840 -3.17 -43.58 38.57
C PRO A 840 -2.11 -44.55 38.06
N ASP A 841 -1.29 -44.13 37.10
CA ASP A 841 -0.26 -44.96 36.46
C ASP A 841 1.16 -44.74 37.02
N SER A 842 1.34 -43.71 37.86
CA SER A 842 2.56 -43.39 38.61
C SER A 842 3.73 -42.98 37.74
N ASP A 843 3.47 -42.32 36.61
CA ASP A 843 4.48 -41.81 35.68
C ASP A 843 5.04 -40.43 36.10
N GLY A 844 4.33 -39.73 37.00
CA GLY A 844 4.68 -38.43 37.55
C GLY A 844 3.84 -37.25 37.06
N LEU A 845 2.84 -37.48 36.20
CA LEU A 845 1.77 -36.54 35.87
C LEU A 845 0.51 -36.87 36.67
N ASN A 846 -0.32 -35.87 36.92
CA ASN A 846 -1.66 -36.09 37.49
C ASN A 846 -2.72 -36.00 36.39
N ASN A 847 -3.91 -36.52 36.63
CA ASN A 847 -5.04 -36.54 35.69
C ASN A 847 -5.22 -35.19 34.95
N LEU A 848 -5.17 -34.07 35.68
CA LEU A 848 -5.30 -32.74 35.09
C LEU A 848 -4.15 -32.39 34.12
N SER A 849 -2.91 -32.72 34.48
CA SER A 849 -1.75 -32.46 33.62
C SER A 849 -1.79 -33.31 32.36
N GLU A 850 -2.24 -34.56 32.48
CA GLU A 850 -2.35 -35.49 31.35
C GLU A 850 -3.42 -35.07 30.37
N ILE A 851 -4.59 -34.66 30.87
CA ILE A 851 -5.67 -34.11 30.02
C ILE A 851 -5.21 -32.83 29.29
N LEU A 852 -4.44 -31.96 29.95
CA LEU A 852 -3.87 -30.76 29.33
C LEU A 852 -2.82 -31.10 28.26
N LEU A 853 -2.07 -32.18 28.44
CA LEU A 853 -1.06 -32.66 27.48
C LEU A 853 -1.68 -33.53 26.37
N GLY A 854 -2.86 -34.08 26.59
CA GLY A 854 -3.55 -35.03 25.72
C GLY A 854 -3.06 -36.47 25.87
N SER A 855 -2.29 -36.78 26.92
CA SER A 855 -1.88 -38.15 27.29
C SER A 855 -3.00 -38.89 28.02
N ASP A 856 -2.91 -40.22 28.13
CA ASP A 856 -3.94 -41.06 28.76
C ASP A 856 -3.66 -41.23 30.26
N PRO A 857 -4.56 -40.78 31.18
CA PRO A 857 -4.38 -40.86 32.65
C PRO A 857 -4.14 -42.24 33.27
N PHE A 858 -4.21 -43.30 32.47
CA PHE A 858 -4.02 -44.67 32.89
C PHE A 858 -2.89 -45.39 32.14
N LEU A 859 -2.12 -44.67 31.31
CA LEU A 859 -1.01 -45.22 30.52
C LEU A 859 0.27 -44.39 30.70
N ASN A 860 1.22 -44.95 31.45
CA ASN A 860 2.52 -44.33 31.73
C ASN A 860 3.38 -44.00 30.49
N ASP A 861 2.98 -44.43 29.29
CA ASP A 861 3.68 -44.24 28.01
C ASP A 861 2.61 -44.27 26.91
N THR A 862 2.12 -43.09 26.54
CA THR A 862 0.95 -42.90 25.66
C THR A 862 1.28 -43.23 24.20
N ASP A 863 2.47 -42.89 23.73
CA ASP A 863 2.88 -43.10 22.33
C ASP A 863 3.64 -44.42 22.08
N ALA A 864 3.97 -45.14 23.16
CA ALA A 864 4.61 -46.44 23.19
C ALA A 864 6.05 -46.44 22.64
N ASP A 865 6.82 -45.38 22.87
CA ASP A 865 8.21 -45.24 22.43
C ASP A 865 9.27 -45.71 23.46
N GLU A 866 8.81 -46.27 24.57
CA GLU A 866 9.57 -46.74 25.73
C GLU A 866 10.07 -45.63 26.69
N ILE A 867 9.65 -44.38 26.50
CA ILE A 867 9.87 -43.25 27.41
C ILE A 867 8.54 -42.88 28.11
N PRO A 868 8.52 -42.66 29.45
CA PRO A 868 7.27 -42.27 30.12
C PRO A 868 6.85 -40.82 29.88
N ASP A 869 5.55 -40.57 29.74
CA ASP A 869 4.97 -39.24 29.45
C ASP A 869 5.41 -38.19 30.47
N GLY A 870 5.40 -38.54 31.76
CA GLY A 870 5.88 -37.68 32.84
C GLY A 870 7.37 -37.36 32.80
N TRP A 871 8.20 -38.25 32.23
CA TRP A 871 9.61 -37.95 31.99
C TRP A 871 9.78 -37.02 30.79
N GLU A 872 9.06 -37.26 29.70
CA GLU A 872 9.10 -36.41 28.51
C GLU A 872 8.63 -35.00 28.82
N SER A 873 7.47 -34.87 29.48
CA SER A 873 6.90 -33.59 29.90
C SER A 873 7.88 -32.78 30.76
N LYS A 874 8.54 -33.44 31.72
CA LYS A 874 9.56 -32.81 32.57
C LYS A 874 10.76 -32.31 31.77
N ASN A 875 11.16 -33.03 30.72
CA ASN A 875 12.27 -32.68 29.84
C ASN A 875 11.84 -31.94 28.56
N ARG A 876 10.60 -31.43 28.52
CA ARG A 876 10.03 -30.64 27.41
C ARG A 876 9.97 -31.38 26.06
N MET A 877 9.84 -32.70 26.11
CA MET A 877 9.58 -33.57 24.96
C MET A 877 8.08 -33.86 24.80
N ASN A 878 7.72 -34.59 23.75
CA ASN A 878 6.33 -34.72 23.29
C ASN A 878 5.79 -36.15 23.44
N ALA A 879 5.14 -36.40 24.57
CA ALA A 879 4.50 -37.67 24.97
C ALA A 879 3.42 -38.24 24.03
N LEU A 880 3.12 -37.57 22.91
CA LEU A 880 2.13 -38.01 21.93
C LEU A 880 2.77 -38.48 20.62
N ARG A 881 4.10 -38.51 20.53
CA ARG A 881 4.82 -38.78 19.29
C ARG A 881 6.18 -39.41 19.57
N ASP A 882 6.31 -40.69 19.18
CA ASP A 882 7.57 -41.43 19.15
C ASP A 882 8.73 -40.59 18.58
N ASP A 883 9.53 -40.05 19.52
CA ASP A 883 10.72 -39.25 19.29
C ASP A 883 11.96 -39.88 19.93
N SER A 884 11.84 -41.10 20.46
CA SER A 884 12.89 -41.97 20.99
C SER A 884 14.22 -42.01 20.20
N LEU A 885 14.17 -41.86 18.88
CA LEU A 885 15.33 -41.87 17.97
C LEU A 885 15.83 -40.48 17.56
N GLU A 886 15.13 -39.41 17.93
CA GLU A 886 15.59 -38.04 17.77
C GLU A 886 16.70 -37.73 18.79
N ASP A 887 17.47 -36.69 18.49
CA ASP A 887 18.63 -36.23 19.25
C ASP A 887 18.39 -34.73 19.44
N PHE A 888 17.66 -34.41 20.52
CA PHE A 888 16.99 -33.12 20.68
C PHE A 888 17.97 -31.97 20.95
N ASP A 889 19.05 -32.23 21.67
CA ASP A 889 20.13 -31.26 21.94
C ASP A 889 21.31 -31.37 20.96
N PHE A 890 21.26 -32.32 20.02
CA PHE A 890 22.21 -32.58 18.94
C PHE A 890 23.59 -33.06 19.41
N ASP A 891 23.65 -33.71 20.58
CA ASP A 891 24.87 -34.20 21.21
C ASP A 891 25.32 -35.59 20.67
N SER A 892 24.55 -36.15 19.74
CA SER A 892 24.70 -37.47 19.10
C SER A 892 24.28 -38.68 19.93
N ILE A 893 23.62 -38.47 21.07
CA ILE A 893 22.87 -39.47 21.83
C ILE A 893 21.39 -39.24 21.55
N ASN A 894 20.60 -40.31 21.40
CA ASN A 894 19.16 -40.15 21.16
C ASN A 894 18.37 -40.12 22.47
N ASN A 895 17.20 -39.49 22.45
CA ASN A 895 16.33 -39.25 23.60
C ASN A 895 16.13 -40.52 24.47
N LEU A 896 15.90 -41.68 23.85
CA LEU A 896 15.73 -42.95 24.57
C LEU A 896 17.02 -43.41 25.28
N SER A 897 18.18 -43.27 24.62
CA SER A 897 19.46 -43.58 25.25
C SER A 897 19.74 -42.64 26.41
N GLU A 898 19.32 -41.39 26.32
CA GLU A 898 19.49 -40.41 27.38
C GLU A 898 18.61 -40.69 28.58
N TYR A 899 17.33 -41.03 28.36
CA TYR A 899 16.43 -41.53 29.39
C TYR A 899 17.02 -42.74 30.14
N LEU A 900 17.50 -43.75 29.39
CA LEU A 900 18.07 -44.97 29.96
C LEU A 900 19.38 -44.74 30.73
N ASN A 901 20.17 -43.75 30.31
CA ASN A 901 21.47 -43.43 30.91
C ASN A 901 21.39 -42.31 31.96
N GLY A 902 20.25 -41.62 32.07
CA GLY A 902 20.04 -40.49 32.97
C GLY A 902 20.86 -39.25 32.61
N THR A 903 21.11 -39.03 31.31
CA THR A 903 21.68 -37.78 30.78
C THR A 903 20.56 -36.78 30.47
N ASP A 904 20.93 -35.52 30.23
CA ASP A 904 19.97 -34.45 30.03
C ASP A 904 19.74 -34.21 28.53
N PRO A 905 18.57 -34.59 27.99
CA PRO A 905 18.25 -34.52 26.56
C PRO A 905 18.04 -33.10 26.01
N VAL A 906 18.21 -32.09 26.86
CA VAL A 906 18.03 -30.68 26.50
C VAL A 906 19.20 -29.77 26.91
N GLU A 907 20.27 -30.30 27.55
CA GLU A 907 21.42 -29.48 28.00
C GLU A 907 22.77 -29.83 27.32
N TRP A 908 23.26 -28.86 26.54
CA TRP A 908 24.62 -28.80 25.99
C TRP A 908 25.68 -28.77 27.11
N THR A 909 26.42 -29.86 27.30
CA THR A 909 27.38 -30.01 28.43
C THR A 909 28.83 -29.69 28.01
N ASP A 910 29.44 -28.70 28.67
CA ASP A 910 30.83 -28.23 28.50
C ASP A 910 31.43 -28.10 29.92
N ILE A 911 32.07 -29.16 30.42
CA ILE A 911 32.46 -29.32 31.83
C ILE A 911 33.60 -28.38 32.23
N ASP A 912 34.51 -28.06 31.32
CA ASP A 912 35.65 -27.18 31.58
C ASP A 912 35.48 -25.75 31.08
N GLU A 913 34.31 -25.46 30.47
CA GLU A 913 33.91 -24.15 29.96
C GLU A 913 34.86 -23.61 28.87
N ASP A 914 35.50 -24.51 28.12
CA ASP A 914 36.47 -24.14 27.07
C ASP A 914 35.81 -23.88 25.70
N GLY A 915 34.50 -24.08 25.62
CA GLY A 915 33.68 -23.83 24.45
C GLY A 915 33.54 -25.03 23.52
N MET A 916 34.08 -26.20 23.89
CA MET A 916 33.88 -27.48 23.21
C MET A 916 32.89 -28.35 24.00
N HIS A 917 32.13 -29.19 23.29
CA HIS A 917 31.17 -30.09 23.95
C HIS A 917 31.86 -31.35 24.44
N ASP A 918 31.58 -31.78 25.67
CA ASP A 918 32.21 -32.95 26.29
C ASP A 918 32.10 -34.21 25.42
N SER A 919 30.93 -34.44 24.78
CA SER A 919 30.74 -35.62 23.93
C SER A 919 31.62 -35.58 22.68
N TRP A 920 31.89 -34.38 22.14
CA TRP A 920 32.77 -34.21 20.99
C TRP A 920 34.23 -34.39 21.40
N GLU A 921 34.65 -33.79 22.51
CA GLU A 921 36.01 -33.97 23.04
C GLU A 921 36.31 -35.44 23.32
N LEU A 922 35.37 -36.16 23.95
CA LEU A 922 35.50 -37.60 24.19
C LEU A 922 35.64 -38.40 22.89
N ASN A 923 34.84 -38.06 21.87
CA ASN A 923 34.86 -38.73 20.56
C ASN A 923 36.11 -38.41 19.74
N SER A 924 36.63 -37.19 19.86
CA SER A 924 37.87 -36.72 19.24
C SER A 924 39.12 -37.16 20.01
N GLY A 925 38.96 -37.76 21.20
CA GLY A 925 40.05 -38.25 22.04
C GLY A 925 40.75 -37.17 22.87
N LEU A 926 40.09 -36.03 23.08
CA LEU A 926 40.44 -34.97 24.03
C LEU A 926 39.87 -35.27 25.42
N GLY A 927 40.21 -34.44 26.40
CA GLY A 927 39.83 -34.68 27.79
C GLY A 927 38.82 -33.66 28.30
N VAL A 928 37.55 -34.10 28.43
CA VAL A 928 36.32 -33.43 28.91
C VAL A 928 36.36 -32.70 30.28
N GLY A 929 37.50 -32.21 30.71
CA GLY A 929 37.69 -31.54 31.99
C GLY A 929 39.04 -30.84 32.07
N ILE A 930 39.60 -30.55 30.90
CA ILE A 930 40.87 -29.91 30.64
C ILE A 930 40.61 -28.92 29.50
N ASP A 931 40.57 -27.63 29.84
CA ASP A 931 40.57 -26.52 28.86
C ASP A 931 41.77 -26.68 27.91
N ASP A 932 41.50 -27.31 26.77
CA ASP A 932 42.44 -27.64 25.71
C ASP A 932 41.98 -27.09 24.35
N ALA A 933 40.92 -26.28 24.34
CA ALA A 933 40.41 -25.48 23.23
C ALA A 933 41.47 -24.76 22.39
N ASP A 934 42.54 -24.27 23.02
CA ASP A 934 43.66 -23.55 22.38
C ASP A 934 44.84 -24.47 21.98
N GLU A 935 44.82 -25.76 22.32
CA GLU A 935 45.84 -26.73 21.91
C GLU A 935 45.73 -27.09 20.43
N ASP A 936 46.87 -27.46 19.84
CA ASP A 936 47.02 -27.87 18.44
C ASP A 936 47.88 -29.16 18.42
N PRO A 937 47.27 -30.34 18.66
CA PRO A 937 47.99 -31.59 18.84
C PRO A 937 48.69 -32.07 17.56
N ASP A 938 48.12 -31.81 16.39
CA ASP A 938 48.63 -32.27 15.09
C ASP A 938 49.58 -31.29 14.38
N GLN A 939 49.73 -30.09 14.95
CA GLN A 939 50.62 -29.00 14.55
C GLN A 939 50.30 -28.42 13.18
N ASP A 940 49.03 -28.36 12.82
CA ASP A 940 48.56 -27.76 11.59
C ASP A 940 48.26 -26.25 11.71
N ASN A 941 48.35 -25.70 12.94
CA ASN A 941 48.03 -24.33 13.37
C ASN A 941 46.52 -24.01 13.47
N VAL A 942 45.68 -25.03 13.63
CA VAL A 942 44.27 -24.92 13.99
C VAL A 942 44.11 -25.45 15.42
N SER A 943 43.39 -24.71 16.26
CA SER A 943 43.16 -25.15 17.65
C SER A 943 41.98 -26.11 17.74
N ASN A 944 41.93 -26.93 18.79
CA ASN A 944 40.83 -27.87 19.04
C ASN A 944 39.45 -27.21 18.95
N LEU A 945 39.29 -25.99 19.49
CA LEU A 945 38.03 -25.25 19.41
C LEU A 945 37.63 -24.89 17.96
N ILE A 946 38.61 -24.58 17.12
CA ILE A 946 38.34 -24.29 15.71
C ILE A 946 38.07 -25.58 14.93
N GLU A 947 38.76 -26.68 15.26
CA GLU A 947 38.45 -28.02 14.76
C GLU A 947 37.00 -28.41 15.10
N PHE A 948 36.56 -28.18 16.35
CA PHE A 948 35.20 -28.40 16.81
C PHE A 948 34.17 -27.58 16.01
N ILE A 949 34.38 -26.26 15.92
CA ILE A 949 33.46 -25.32 15.24
C ILE A 949 33.28 -25.66 13.75
N LEU A 950 34.35 -26.12 13.10
CA LEU A 950 34.38 -26.33 11.65
C LEU A 950 34.30 -27.81 11.23
N GLY A 951 34.20 -28.73 12.18
CA GLY A 951 34.00 -30.17 11.95
C GLY A 951 35.24 -30.91 11.45
N GLY A 952 36.41 -30.59 12.00
CA GLY A 952 37.68 -31.28 11.76
C GLY A 952 38.05 -32.30 12.84
N ASP A 953 39.30 -32.77 12.81
CA ASP A 953 39.87 -33.78 13.71
C ASP A 953 41.18 -33.24 14.34
N PRO A 954 41.22 -33.01 15.66
CA PRO A 954 42.38 -32.49 16.41
C PRO A 954 43.70 -33.25 16.23
N TYR A 955 43.64 -34.47 15.69
CA TYR A 955 44.79 -35.35 15.52
C TYR A 955 45.09 -35.68 14.05
N ASP A 956 44.32 -35.18 13.09
CA ASP A 956 44.54 -35.39 11.65
C ASP A 956 44.68 -34.07 10.87
N LYS A 957 45.93 -33.64 10.73
CA LYS A 957 46.36 -32.47 9.94
C LYS A 957 45.92 -32.47 8.47
N THR A 958 45.40 -33.59 7.96
CA THR A 958 44.86 -33.67 6.60
C THR A 958 43.38 -33.33 6.52
N ASP A 959 42.64 -33.45 7.63
CA ASP A 959 41.23 -33.05 7.80
C ASP A 959 41.05 -31.65 8.43
N ALA A 960 42.15 -31.01 8.84
CA ALA A 960 42.31 -29.57 9.06
C ALA A 960 41.22 -28.73 8.34
N PRO A 961 40.18 -28.24 9.06
CA PRO A 961 39.18 -27.35 8.54
C PRO A 961 39.79 -25.95 8.45
N GLY A 962 40.66 -25.81 7.46
CA GLY A 962 41.53 -24.67 7.30
C GLY A 962 41.34 -24.00 5.95
N MET A 963 41.60 -22.70 5.94
CA MET A 963 41.81 -21.90 4.75
C MET A 963 43.04 -22.44 3.99
N ARG A 964 42.82 -23.14 2.88
CA ARG A 964 43.92 -23.67 2.06
C ARG A 964 44.36 -22.64 1.04
N VAL A 965 45.65 -22.33 1.04
CA VAL A 965 46.27 -21.40 0.10
C VAL A 965 46.98 -22.21 -0.99
N GLN A 966 46.54 -22.11 -2.24
CA GLN A 966 47.32 -22.63 -3.37
C GLN A 966 48.36 -21.58 -3.77
N GLU A 967 49.64 -21.88 -3.52
CA GLU A 967 50.75 -21.02 -3.95
C GLU A 967 51.27 -21.40 -5.35
N VAL A 968 51.50 -20.39 -6.19
CA VAL A 968 52.24 -20.54 -7.46
C VAL A 968 53.38 -19.53 -7.49
N SER A 969 54.62 -20.04 -7.59
CA SER A 969 55.85 -19.23 -7.63
C SER A 969 56.02 -18.29 -6.41
N GLY A 970 55.61 -18.73 -5.22
CA GLY A 970 55.75 -17.98 -3.97
C GLY A 970 54.75 -16.85 -3.79
N LYS A 971 53.63 -16.89 -4.52
CA LYS A 971 52.46 -16.02 -4.35
C LYS A 971 51.20 -16.88 -4.21
N ALA A 972 50.36 -16.54 -3.23
CA ALA A 972 49.02 -17.10 -3.09
C ALA A 972 48.20 -16.82 -4.35
N LYS A 973 47.57 -17.85 -4.92
CA LYS A 973 46.79 -17.77 -6.17
C LYS A 973 45.31 -18.07 -5.96
N GLU A 974 44.97 -18.90 -4.98
CA GLU A 974 43.59 -19.29 -4.67
C GLU A 974 43.50 -19.64 -3.19
N MET A 975 42.39 -19.26 -2.54
CA MET A 975 42.16 -19.49 -1.12
C MET A 975 40.74 -19.97 -0.86
N TRP A 976 40.59 -21.18 -0.34
CA TRP A 976 39.26 -21.74 -0.06
C TRP A 976 39.19 -22.29 1.36
N TYR A 977 37.99 -22.26 1.92
CA TYR A 977 37.59 -22.86 3.18
C TYR A 977 36.38 -23.77 2.91
N ASN A 978 36.22 -24.86 3.66
CA ASN A 978 35.16 -25.84 3.41
C ASN A 978 34.05 -25.71 4.45
N ILE A 979 32.96 -25.00 4.11
CA ILE A 979 31.83 -24.77 5.03
C ILE A 979 30.88 -25.97 5.16
N LEU A 980 31.06 -27.00 4.34
CA LEU A 980 30.11 -28.12 4.25
C LEU A 980 30.08 -29.01 5.51
N LYS A 981 30.89 -28.70 6.54
CA LYS A 981 30.94 -29.42 7.82
C LYS A 981 30.63 -28.53 9.05
N SER A 982 30.32 -27.24 8.89
CA SER A 982 29.93 -26.39 10.03
C SER A 982 28.54 -26.80 10.53
N ARG A 983 28.45 -27.29 11.77
CA ARG A 983 27.24 -28.01 12.23
C ARG A 983 26.36 -27.26 13.23
N TYR A 984 26.85 -26.24 13.93
CA TYR A 984 26.17 -25.83 15.17
C TYR A 984 25.84 -24.33 15.35
N TYR A 985 26.50 -23.38 14.66
CA TYR A 985 26.22 -21.94 14.89
C TYR A 985 26.33 -21.05 13.63
N TYR A 986 25.61 -19.91 13.66
CA TYR A 986 25.78 -18.82 12.70
C TYR A 986 26.94 -17.92 13.14
N TYR A 987 27.91 -17.72 12.23
CA TYR A 987 29.10 -16.93 12.50
C TYR A 987 29.27 -15.80 11.50
N ARG A 988 29.73 -14.66 12.00
CA ARG A 988 30.36 -13.60 11.23
C ARG A 988 31.85 -13.94 11.11
N ILE A 989 32.34 -14.05 9.88
CA ILE A 989 33.72 -14.45 9.61
C ILE A 989 34.53 -13.20 9.24
N ASN A 990 35.61 -12.96 9.97
CA ASN A 990 36.52 -11.84 9.77
C ASN A 990 37.90 -12.36 9.37
N LEU A 991 38.40 -12.01 8.18
CA LEU A 991 39.81 -12.19 7.86
C LEU A 991 40.59 -11.03 8.48
N GLU A 992 41.56 -11.32 9.33
CA GLU A 992 42.37 -10.32 10.02
C GLU A 992 43.87 -10.46 9.70
N ARG A 993 44.59 -9.34 9.70
CA ARG A 993 46.06 -9.28 9.54
C ARG A 993 46.71 -8.80 10.83
N LEU A 994 47.79 -9.46 11.23
CA LEU A 994 48.64 -9.00 12.32
C LEU A 994 49.54 -7.87 11.84
N ASN A 995 49.38 -6.72 12.46
CA ASN A 995 50.20 -5.55 12.23
C ASN A 995 51.51 -5.63 13.02
N PRO A 996 52.56 -4.89 12.64
CA PRO A 996 53.86 -4.89 13.33
C PRO A 996 53.82 -4.47 14.80
N ASP A 997 52.74 -3.83 15.24
CA ASP A 997 52.48 -3.45 16.63
C ASP A 997 51.74 -4.54 17.43
N ASN A 998 51.61 -5.74 16.86
CA ASN A 998 50.83 -6.89 17.35
C ASN A 998 49.32 -6.64 17.47
N SER A 999 48.77 -5.59 16.85
CA SER A 999 47.33 -5.42 16.71
C SER A 999 46.79 -6.22 15.51
N TRP A 1000 45.57 -6.73 15.63
CA TRP A 1000 44.87 -7.37 14.52
C TRP A 1000 43.95 -6.36 13.82
N GLU A 1001 44.03 -6.30 12.50
CA GLU A 1001 43.18 -5.47 11.64
C GLU A 1001 42.25 -6.38 10.85
N THR A 1002 40.95 -6.10 10.83
CA THR A 1002 40.01 -6.84 9.99
C THR A 1002 40.10 -6.33 8.56
N LEU A 1003 40.51 -7.21 7.66
CA LEU A 1003 40.63 -6.93 6.23
C LEU A 1003 39.30 -7.14 5.51
N ILE A 1004 38.56 -8.19 5.87
CA ILE A 1004 37.31 -8.56 5.20
C ILE A 1004 36.35 -9.16 6.23
N ASN A 1005 35.09 -8.78 6.13
CA ASN A 1005 33.98 -9.37 6.87
C ASN A 1005 32.96 -9.95 5.88
N PHE A 1006 32.48 -11.17 6.15
CA PHE A 1006 31.45 -11.83 5.35
C PHE A 1006 30.64 -12.82 6.19
N ASP A 1007 29.44 -13.15 5.70
CA ASP A 1007 28.58 -14.21 6.23
C ASP A 1007 28.64 -15.48 5.36
N GLN A 1008 27.91 -16.51 5.79
CA GLN A 1008 27.90 -17.85 5.20
C GLN A 1008 27.26 -17.91 3.78
N SER A 1009 26.69 -16.81 3.27
CA SER A 1009 25.95 -16.79 1.99
C SER A 1009 26.79 -16.47 0.75
N ILE A 1010 28.08 -16.13 0.91
CA ILE A 1010 28.95 -15.77 -0.21
C ILE A 1010 29.51 -17.02 -0.90
N ASP A 1011 29.29 -17.14 -2.22
CA ASP A 1011 29.81 -18.23 -3.06
C ASP A 1011 31.36 -18.26 -3.03
N GLY A 1012 31.95 -19.46 -2.93
CA GLY A 1012 33.36 -19.67 -2.60
C GLY A 1012 34.35 -19.06 -3.60
N ARG A 1013 33.94 -18.78 -4.84
CA ARG A 1013 34.78 -18.10 -5.84
C ARG A 1013 34.89 -16.59 -5.62
N ASP A 1014 33.82 -15.92 -5.20
CA ASP A 1014 33.83 -14.49 -4.91
C ASP A 1014 34.63 -14.19 -3.65
N LEU A 1015 34.57 -15.09 -2.67
CA LEU A 1015 35.37 -14.96 -1.46
C LEU A 1015 36.86 -15.11 -1.73
N SER A 1016 37.25 -16.10 -2.55
CA SER A 1016 38.65 -16.30 -2.96
C SER A 1016 39.25 -15.05 -3.60
N ALA A 1017 38.50 -14.40 -4.49
CA ALA A 1017 38.92 -13.16 -5.15
C ALA A 1017 39.10 -12.01 -4.16
N LYS A 1018 38.14 -11.82 -3.25
CA LYS A 1018 38.19 -10.77 -2.22
C LYS A 1018 39.36 -10.97 -1.24
N ILE A 1019 39.59 -12.21 -0.80
CA ILE A 1019 40.69 -12.52 0.13
C ILE A 1019 42.06 -12.28 -0.53
N LEU A 1020 42.24 -12.71 -1.78
CA LEU A 1020 43.50 -12.47 -2.50
C LEU A 1020 43.78 -10.99 -2.72
N ASP A 1021 42.75 -10.17 -2.94
CA ASP A 1021 42.88 -8.72 -3.02
C ASP A 1021 43.30 -8.10 -1.67
N GLY A 1022 42.86 -8.67 -0.54
CA GLY A 1022 43.23 -8.20 0.81
C GLY A 1022 44.63 -8.62 1.29
N LEU A 1023 45.26 -9.62 0.66
CA LEU A 1023 46.59 -10.10 1.04
C LEU A 1023 47.71 -9.18 0.50
N HIS A 1024 48.16 -8.23 1.32
CA HIS A 1024 49.24 -7.31 0.99
C HIS A 1024 50.54 -7.60 1.76
N GLY A 1025 51.50 -8.24 1.08
CA GLY A 1025 52.85 -8.44 1.59
C GLY A 1025 52.99 -9.61 2.58
N LYS A 1026 54.22 -9.84 3.06
CA LYS A 1026 54.51 -10.88 4.06
C LYS A 1026 54.07 -10.40 5.44
N ALA A 1027 52.96 -10.93 5.93
CA ALA A 1027 52.42 -10.69 7.27
C ALA A 1027 51.80 -12.00 7.81
N LEU A 1028 51.46 -12.01 9.10
CA LEU A 1028 50.65 -13.08 9.69
C LEU A 1028 49.18 -12.71 9.49
N TYR A 1029 48.36 -13.66 9.07
CA TYR A 1029 46.91 -13.48 8.89
C TYR A 1029 46.18 -14.53 9.72
N ARG A 1030 44.99 -14.20 10.23
CA ARG A 1030 44.09 -15.14 10.92
C ARG A 1030 42.67 -14.96 10.42
N ILE A 1031 41.84 -15.97 10.59
CA ILE A 1031 40.40 -15.82 10.50
C ILE A 1031 39.86 -15.78 11.93
N ARG A 1032 39.05 -14.79 12.23
CA ARG A 1032 38.30 -14.68 13.48
C ARG A 1032 36.83 -14.91 13.19
N MET A 1033 36.25 -15.92 13.83
CA MET A 1033 34.82 -16.18 13.76
C MET A 1033 34.15 -15.59 15.01
N GLU A 1034 33.10 -14.81 14.80
CA GLU A 1034 32.29 -14.21 15.86
C GLU A 1034 30.89 -14.83 15.78
N ARG A 1035 30.47 -15.51 16.85
CA ARG A 1035 29.13 -16.11 16.94
C ARG A 1035 28.09 -15.00 16.92
N LEU A 1036 27.10 -15.12 16.04
CA LEU A 1036 25.96 -14.22 16.00
C LEU A 1036 24.86 -14.71 16.98
N PRO A 1037 24.01 -13.80 17.51
CA PRO A 1037 22.96 -14.15 18.46
C PRO A 1037 21.98 -15.20 17.94
#